data_AF-A0A3A9WA16-F1
#
_entry.id   AF-A0A3A9WA16-F1
#
_cell.length_a   1.000
_cell.length_b   1.000
_cell.length_c   1.000
_cell.angle_alpha   90.00
_cell.angle_beta   90.00
_cell.angle_gamma   90.00
#
_symmetry.space_group_name_H-M   'P 1'
#
loop_
_entity.id
_entity.type
_entity.pdbx_description
1 polymer ?
#
loop_
_entity_poly.entity_id
_entity_poly.type
_entity_poly.pdbx_seq_one_letter_code
_entity_poly.pdbx_strand_id
1 'polypeptide(L)'
;MQKKVQLILVAVFLCVSAKVNAQDDLSLQAILIDSVLTKNANAIVRSEDIVITINSINSVTVKTKRVVTVLNKYGNPYADLSEYYDPEVKIKKVQAIVYNALGQEVKKIRRKDFKDRSVYDGGSLIDDNRILYFEHTPTEYPYTLVYECITENKSTAWIRPWFPIGGVYLSVEESKYTVINPKKIPLRTNEKQFNGYPVDVKRGDQELTYKLSRIAAIEPEQKGPPIRELVPNAKIALKDFSLVNVEGSAMDWKSFGKWQYDNLVSGRDELSTETIRKVDALVSDAKTNREKAKRIYEYVQKKSRYVGIQLGIGGWMPMLASDVDRLGYGDCKALTNYTKALLDSQGIESYYCVVWRDDYKRNIDPEFASLEGNHVILNVPDGEKDIWLECTSQTLPFDFNDSTTDDRNVLVVKPDGGEIKRTKKYMPEENTLHTMATISLQPDASIEAEVTSVAKGLQYDWRYLTKLESVKDQKLYFKEYWDHINNLNILSMDLEDDKDNIKYQEKVKINARNYATKAGSRLLVIPNVFNRLNGKMTKYKDRKTPLVISRGYVDTDEYIINIPVGYSINKLPEVKVFETVFGIYKNSLEKIDESTLKYSRTLRINDGSYPKEKYEEYRQFMSKIRNADKSKIVLKQQ
;
A
#
# COMPACT_ATOMS: atom_id res chain seq x y z
N MET A 1 75.58 -22.64 -25.95
CA MET A 1 74.28 -23.34 -25.80
C MET A 1 73.64 -23.15 -24.41
N GLN A 2 74.40 -23.14 -23.32
CA GLN A 2 73.86 -23.04 -21.95
C GLN A 2 73.06 -21.75 -21.63
N LYS A 3 73.45 -20.58 -22.15
CA LYS A 3 72.71 -19.32 -21.89
C LYS A 3 71.31 -19.27 -22.54
N LYS A 4 71.09 -19.99 -23.65
CA LYS A 4 69.75 -20.06 -24.30
C LYS A 4 68.81 -21.02 -23.56
N VAL A 5 69.34 -22.07 -22.93
CA VAL A 5 68.55 -23.03 -22.14
C VAL A 5 68.09 -22.43 -20.81
N GLN A 6 68.91 -21.58 -20.18
CA GLN A 6 68.52 -20.87 -18.95
C GLN A 6 67.41 -19.83 -19.18
N LEU A 7 67.40 -19.11 -20.31
CA LEU A 7 66.30 -18.18 -20.60
C LEU A 7 64.97 -18.88 -20.88
N ILE A 8 65.00 -20.06 -21.52
CA ILE A 8 63.80 -20.86 -21.76
C ILE A 8 63.27 -21.47 -20.45
N LEU A 9 64.14 -21.93 -19.56
CA LEU A 9 63.73 -22.44 -18.24
C LEU A 9 63.14 -21.35 -17.34
N VAL A 10 63.68 -20.12 -17.37
CA VAL A 10 63.11 -18.99 -16.62
C VAL A 10 61.76 -18.54 -17.20
N ALA A 11 61.60 -18.56 -18.53
CA ALA A 11 60.32 -18.28 -19.18
C ALA A 11 59.25 -19.35 -18.88
N VAL A 12 59.64 -20.64 -18.87
CA VAL A 12 58.73 -21.75 -18.51
C VAL A 12 58.38 -21.72 -17.02
N PHE A 13 59.32 -21.36 -16.13
CA PHE A 13 59.03 -21.22 -14.69
C PHE A 13 58.15 -20.00 -14.38
N LEU A 14 58.28 -18.90 -15.13
CA LEU A 14 57.38 -17.74 -15.02
C LEU A 14 55.97 -18.01 -15.58
N CYS A 15 55.83 -18.88 -16.60
CA CYS A 15 54.52 -19.30 -17.10
C CYS A 15 53.79 -20.31 -16.20
N VAL A 16 54.50 -21.10 -15.39
CA VAL A 16 53.88 -22.07 -14.45
C VAL A 16 53.54 -21.44 -13.09
N SER A 17 54.02 -20.22 -12.82
CA SER A 17 53.80 -19.51 -11.55
C SER A 17 52.61 -18.53 -11.56
N ALA A 18 51.93 -18.37 -12.70
CA ALA A 18 50.69 -17.62 -12.76
C ALA A 18 49.55 -18.45 -12.16
N LYS A 19 49.47 -18.50 -10.82
CA LYS A 19 48.20 -18.81 -10.15
C LYS A 19 47.23 -17.70 -10.51
N VAL A 20 46.43 -17.94 -11.55
CA VAL A 20 45.22 -17.18 -11.84
C VAL A 20 44.32 -17.39 -10.63
N ASN A 21 44.36 -16.47 -9.66
CA ASN A 21 43.40 -16.39 -8.56
C ASN A 21 42.11 -15.73 -9.06
N ALA A 22 41.55 -16.21 -10.17
CA ALA A 22 40.13 -16.11 -10.43
C ALA A 22 39.54 -17.40 -9.88
N GLN A 23 39.07 -17.37 -8.62
CA GLN A 23 38.23 -18.45 -8.12
C GLN A 23 36.90 -18.33 -8.86
N ASP A 24 36.77 -19.03 -9.98
CA ASP A 24 35.47 -19.36 -10.55
C ASP A 24 34.73 -20.17 -9.47
N ASP A 25 33.76 -19.54 -8.81
CA ASP A 25 32.92 -20.24 -7.85
C ASP A 25 31.91 -21.05 -8.65
N LEU A 26 32.26 -22.32 -8.90
CA LEU A 26 31.44 -23.25 -9.64
C LEU A 26 30.01 -23.34 -9.08
N SER A 27 29.79 -23.07 -7.80
CA SER A 27 28.46 -23.06 -7.18
C SER A 27 27.53 -21.95 -7.70
N LEU A 28 28.07 -20.91 -8.33
CA LEU A 28 27.30 -19.78 -8.89
C LEU A 28 26.83 -20.03 -10.32
N GLN A 29 27.19 -21.15 -10.94
CA GLN A 29 26.73 -21.52 -12.27
C GLN A 29 25.21 -21.70 -12.32
N ALA A 30 24.57 -21.03 -13.27
CA ALA A 30 23.12 -21.07 -13.39
C ALA A 30 22.57 -22.46 -13.76
N ILE A 31 23.39 -23.30 -14.42
CA ILE A 31 23.00 -24.67 -14.79
C ILE A 31 22.91 -25.62 -13.57
N LEU A 32 23.54 -25.27 -12.45
CA LEU A 32 23.49 -26.06 -11.21
C LEU A 32 22.28 -25.73 -10.34
N ILE A 33 21.45 -24.78 -10.75
CA ILE A 33 20.24 -24.40 -10.03
C ILE A 33 19.20 -25.53 -10.17
N ASP A 34 18.63 -25.96 -9.04
CA ASP A 34 17.55 -26.94 -9.05
C ASP A 34 16.35 -26.44 -9.89
N SER A 35 15.90 -27.27 -10.83
CA SER A 35 14.76 -26.98 -11.71
C SER A 35 13.51 -26.52 -10.95
N VAL A 36 13.27 -27.03 -9.73
CA VAL A 36 12.14 -26.63 -8.87
C VAL A 36 12.21 -25.14 -8.52
N LEU A 37 13.41 -24.58 -8.34
CA LEU A 37 13.61 -23.18 -7.97
C LEU A 37 13.56 -22.25 -9.20
N THR A 38 13.76 -22.78 -10.41
CA THR A 38 13.65 -21.97 -11.65
C THR A 38 12.22 -21.87 -12.16
N LYS A 39 11.35 -22.82 -11.79
CA LYS A 39 9.96 -22.86 -12.24
C LYS A 39 9.21 -21.61 -11.77
N ASN A 40 8.68 -20.83 -12.72
CA ASN A 40 7.91 -19.61 -12.50
C ASN A 40 8.65 -18.52 -11.69
N ALA A 41 9.97 -18.63 -11.58
CA ALA A 41 10.80 -17.65 -10.90
C ALA A 41 11.35 -16.62 -11.90
N ASN A 42 11.42 -15.35 -11.48
CA ASN A 42 12.15 -14.31 -12.19
C ASN A 42 13.55 -14.10 -11.60
N ALA A 43 13.73 -14.44 -10.33
CA ALA A 43 15.02 -14.47 -9.65
C ALA A 43 15.02 -15.53 -8.55
N ILE A 44 16.22 -15.86 -8.07
CA ILE A 44 16.44 -16.87 -7.03
C ILE A 44 17.43 -16.30 -6.02
N VAL A 45 17.05 -16.23 -4.76
CA VAL A 45 17.99 -16.01 -3.66
C VAL A 45 18.74 -17.33 -3.43
N ARG A 46 19.97 -17.43 -3.94
CA ARG A 46 20.83 -18.62 -3.82
C ARG A 46 21.28 -18.81 -2.37
N SER A 47 21.64 -17.71 -1.72
CA SER A 47 21.96 -17.68 -0.29
C SER A 47 21.76 -16.27 0.25
N GLU A 48 21.20 -16.15 1.44
CA GLU A 48 21.19 -14.91 2.21
C GLU A 48 21.66 -15.23 3.64
N ASP A 49 22.67 -14.50 4.12
CA ASP A 49 23.14 -14.59 5.50
C ASP A 49 23.10 -13.19 6.12
N ILE A 50 22.18 -13.00 7.07
CA ILE A 50 22.00 -11.78 7.82
C ILE A 50 22.42 -12.05 9.27
N VAL A 51 23.48 -11.37 9.71
CA VAL A 51 23.97 -11.46 11.09
C VAL A 51 23.75 -10.12 11.79
N ILE A 52 22.87 -10.13 12.78
CA ILE A 52 22.56 -9.00 13.66
C ILE A 52 23.35 -9.19 14.96
N THR A 53 24.26 -8.27 15.28
CA THR A 53 25.00 -8.27 16.56
C THR A 53 24.53 -7.10 17.41
N ILE A 54 23.90 -7.39 18.54
CA ILE A 54 23.43 -6.38 19.51
C ILE A 54 24.59 -6.07 20.46
N ASN A 55 25.35 -5.01 20.18
CA ASN A 55 26.55 -4.65 20.95
C ASN A 55 26.18 -4.00 22.30
N SER A 56 25.07 -3.27 22.35
CA SER A 56 24.50 -2.58 23.53
C SER A 56 23.05 -2.15 23.22
N ILE A 57 22.37 -1.54 24.20
CA ILE A 57 21.04 -0.94 24.00
C ILE A 57 21.02 0.18 22.94
N ASN A 58 22.17 0.73 22.57
CA ASN A 58 22.32 1.84 21.62
C ASN A 58 23.32 1.53 20.49
N SER A 59 23.55 0.24 20.20
CA SER A 59 24.42 -0.17 19.10
C SER A 59 24.06 -1.55 18.59
N VAL A 60 23.74 -1.63 17.31
CA VAL A 60 23.53 -2.87 16.57
C VAL A 60 24.35 -2.85 15.29
N THR A 61 25.03 -3.95 15.00
CA THR A 61 25.74 -4.16 13.72
C THR A 61 24.98 -5.17 12.89
N VAL A 62 24.71 -4.83 11.63
CA VAL A 62 24.06 -5.74 10.68
C VAL A 62 25.07 -6.07 9.59
N LYS A 63 25.38 -7.36 9.45
CA LYS A 63 26.15 -7.89 8.31
C LYS A 63 25.18 -8.61 7.40
N THR A 64 25.17 -8.26 6.12
CA THR A 64 24.36 -8.93 5.10
C THR A 64 25.29 -9.43 4.01
N LYS A 65 25.19 -10.72 3.69
CA LYS A 65 25.70 -11.30 2.45
C LYS A 65 24.55 -11.92 1.70
N ARG A 66 24.30 -11.47 0.48
CA ARG A 66 23.16 -11.92 -0.33
C ARG A 66 23.62 -12.28 -1.72
N VAL A 67 23.24 -13.47 -2.18
CA VAL A 67 23.53 -14.00 -3.50
C VAL A 67 22.22 -14.21 -4.25
N VAL A 68 22.03 -13.49 -5.35
CA VAL A 68 20.80 -13.53 -6.15
C VAL A 68 21.14 -13.84 -7.60
N THR A 69 20.59 -14.92 -8.14
CA THR A 69 20.61 -15.17 -9.58
C THR A 69 19.34 -14.61 -10.22
N VAL A 70 19.49 -13.71 -11.17
CA VAL A 70 18.37 -13.12 -11.92
C VAL A 70 18.20 -13.87 -13.23
N LEU A 71 17.01 -14.42 -13.45
CA LEU A 71 16.72 -15.29 -14.60
C LEU A 71 16.24 -14.51 -15.82
N ASN A 72 15.61 -13.34 -15.62
CA ASN A 72 15.10 -12.48 -16.68
C ASN A 72 14.90 -11.04 -16.18
N LYS A 73 14.53 -10.13 -17.09
CA LYS A 73 14.34 -8.70 -16.80
C LYS A 73 13.37 -8.38 -15.66
N TYR A 74 12.37 -9.21 -15.41
CA TYR A 74 11.39 -9.01 -14.35
C TYR A 74 11.96 -9.34 -12.96
N GLY A 75 13.11 -10.01 -12.90
CA GLY A 75 13.81 -10.35 -11.66
C GLY A 75 14.82 -9.31 -11.21
N ASN A 76 15.15 -8.32 -12.05
CA ASN A 76 16.11 -7.27 -11.73
C ASN A 76 15.82 -6.57 -10.38
N PRO A 77 14.56 -6.27 -10.00
CA PRO A 77 14.26 -5.66 -8.70
C PRO A 77 14.72 -6.49 -7.50
N TYR A 78 14.91 -7.81 -7.64
CA TYR A 78 15.38 -8.67 -6.56
C TYR A 78 16.90 -8.71 -6.39
N ALA A 79 17.67 -8.28 -7.40
CA ALA A 79 19.12 -8.10 -7.30
C ALA A 79 19.50 -6.75 -6.67
N ASP A 80 18.60 -6.20 -5.84
CA ASP A 80 18.69 -4.91 -5.15
C ASP A 80 20.10 -4.64 -4.58
N LEU A 81 20.76 -3.63 -5.15
CA LEU A 81 22.07 -3.13 -4.76
C LEU A 81 21.91 -1.78 -4.09
N SER A 82 21.14 -1.72 -3.02
CA SER A 82 20.96 -0.49 -2.28
C SER A 82 21.04 -0.71 -0.77
N GLU A 83 21.53 0.32 -0.09
CA GLU A 83 21.49 0.41 1.37
C GLU A 83 21.00 1.79 1.75
N TYR A 84 19.94 1.84 2.55
CA TYR A 84 19.46 3.06 3.17
C TYR A 84 20.31 3.38 4.39
N TYR A 85 20.62 4.65 4.57
CA TYR A 85 21.34 5.13 5.73
C TYR A 85 21.01 6.59 6.03
N ASP A 86 21.26 7.00 7.25
CA ASP A 86 21.05 8.35 7.75
C ASP A 86 22.29 8.71 8.64
N PRO A 87 22.33 9.86 9.33
CA PRO A 87 23.43 10.19 10.23
C PRO A 87 23.66 9.19 11.38
N GLU A 88 22.66 8.39 11.76
CA GLU A 88 22.73 7.36 12.81
C GLU A 88 23.14 5.98 12.29
N VAL A 89 22.98 5.71 10.98
CA VAL A 89 23.38 4.48 10.31
C VAL A 89 24.70 4.65 9.56
N LYS A 90 25.77 4.03 10.07
CA LYS A 90 27.09 4.03 9.43
C LYS A 90 27.28 2.80 8.56
N ILE A 91 27.33 2.97 7.24
CA ILE A 91 27.80 1.93 6.32
C ILE A 91 29.32 1.75 6.53
N LYS A 92 29.75 0.61 7.05
CA LYS A 92 31.18 0.26 7.26
C LYS A 92 31.79 -0.42 6.05
N LYS A 93 31.02 -1.26 5.36
CA LYS A 93 31.42 -1.98 4.15
C LYS A 93 30.22 -2.07 3.22
N VAL A 94 30.46 -1.90 1.92
CA VAL A 94 29.49 -2.17 0.87
C VAL A 94 30.25 -2.51 -0.41
N GLN A 95 29.90 -3.65 -1.00
CA GLN A 95 30.48 -4.12 -2.25
C GLN A 95 29.53 -5.10 -2.93
N ALA A 96 29.68 -5.24 -4.24
CA ALA A 96 29.00 -6.28 -4.98
C ALA A 96 29.91 -6.88 -6.07
N ILE A 97 29.62 -8.10 -6.47
CA ILE A 97 30.28 -8.75 -7.61
C ILE A 97 29.18 -9.33 -8.50
N VAL A 98 29.29 -9.08 -9.80
CA VAL A 98 28.41 -9.62 -10.84
C VAL A 98 29.14 -10.76 -11.53
N TYR A 99 28.45 -11.88 -11.67
CA TYR A 99 28.90 -13.08 -12.36
C TYR A 99 27.97 -13.39 -13.54
N ASN A 100 28.53 -13.93 -14.62
CA ASN A 100 27.74 -14.42 -15.74
C ASN A 100 27.10 -15.79 -15.44
N ALA A 101 26.35 -16.34 -16.40
CA ALA A 101 25.70 -17.64 -16.29
C ALA A 101 26.67 -18.81 -16.01
N LEU A 102 27.95 -18.67 -16.40
CA LEU A 102 29.02 -19.66 -16.19
C LEU A 102 29.73 -19.51 -14.84
N GLY A 103 29.27 -18.59 -13.98
CA GLY A 103 29.88 -18.33 -12.67
C GLY A 103 31.20 -17.57 -12.74
N GLN A 104 31.50 -16.94 -13.88
CA GLN A 104 32.73 -16.14 -14.07
C GLN A 104 32.49 -14.70 -13.64
N GLU A 105 33.44 -14.11 -12.93
CA GLU A 105 33.36 -12.71 -12.51
C GLU A 105 33.37 -11.78 -13.73
N VAL A 106 32.32 -10.96 -13.86
CA VAL A 106 32.16 -9.97 -14.94
C VAL A 106 32.52 -8.58 -14.43
N LYS A 107 32.10 -8.24 -13.22
CA LYS A 107 32.26 -6.89 -12.69
C LYS A 107 32.31 -6.88 -11.17
N LYS A 108 33.34 -6.24 -10.63
CA LYS A 108 33.46 -5.92 -9.20
C LYS A 108 33.05 -4.48 -8.95
N ILE A 109 32.14 -4.29 -8.01
CA ILE A 109 31.57 -3.00 -7.62
C ILE A 109 32.03 -2.76 -6.18
N ARG A 110 32.75 -1.67 -5.96
CA ARG A 110 33.22 -1.23 -4.65
C ARG A 110 32.40 -0.01 -4.23
N ARG A 111 32.47 0.36 -2.95
CA ARG A 111 31.78 1.54 -2.41
C ARG A 111 31.83 2.79 -3.29
N LYS A 112 32.99 3.11 -3.87
CA LYS A 112 33.19 4.30 -4.72
C LYS A 112 32.36 4.29 -6.01
N ASP A 113 31.89 3.12 -6.43
CA ASP A 113 31.12 2.93 -7.65
C ASP A 113 29.61 3.07 -7.39
N PHE A 114 29.18 3.03 -6.12
CA PHE A 114 27.79 3.30 -5.74
C PHE A 114 27.51 4.80 -5.85
N LYS A 115 26.33 5.12 -6.38
CA LYS A 115 25.78 6.45 -6.39
C LYS A 115 25.12 6.71 -5.04
N ASP A 116 25.26 7.94 -4.55
CA ASP A 116 24.65 8.40 -3.31
C ASP A 116 23.66 9.50 -3.64
N ARG A 117 22.43 9.37 -3.15
CA ARG A 117 21.38 10.39 -3.28
C ARG A 117 20.54 10.45 -2.02
N SER A 118 19.97 11.61 -1.74
CA SER A 118 18.89 11.72 -0.76
C SER A 118 17.69 10.88 -1.21
N VAL A 119 17.02 10.24 -0.25
CA VAL A 119 15.77 9.54 -0.50
C VAL A 119 14.70 10.60 -0.77
N TYR A 120 13.91 10.40 -1.82
CA TYR A 120 12.70 11.17 -2.08
C TYR A 120 11.57 10.16 -2.23
N ASP A 121 10.71 10.09 -1.24
CA ASP A 121 9.54 9.20 -1.16
C ASP A 121 8.30 9.81 -1.87
N GLY A 122 8.44 10.99 -2.47
CA GLY A 122 7.33 11.72 -3.09
C GLY A 122 6.53 12.62 -2.14
N GLY A 123 6.82 12.61 -0.84
CA GLY A 123 6.09 13.40 0.17
C GLY A 123 6.98 14.17 1.16
N SER A 124 8.21 13.71 1.39
CA SER A 124 9.21 14.32 2.25
C SER A 124 10.02 15.35 1.49
N LEU A 125 10.00 16.59 1.98
CA LEU A 125 10.72 17.73 1.39
C LEU A 125 12.09 17.95 2.06
N ILE A 126 12.23 17.55 3.33
CA ILE A 126 13.48 17.63 4.09
C ILE A 126 13.72 16.28 4.77
N ASP A 127 14.73 15.56 4.33
CA ASP A 127 15.04 14.22 4.81
C ASP A 127 16.57 14.03 4.88
N ASP A 128 17.07 13.44 5.97
CA ASP A 128 18.47 13.04 6.13
C ASP A 128 18.72 11.58 5.73
N ASN A 129 17.66 10.84 5.40
CA ASN A 129 17.73 9.53 4.78
C ASN A 129 18.36 9.64 3.40
N ARG A 130 19.37 8.81 3.19
CA ARG A 130 20.12 8.67 1.95
C ARG A 130 20.09 7.22 1.53
N ILE A 131 20.22 7.02 0.22
CA ILE A 131 20.35 5.70 -0.36
C ILE A 131 21.66 5.65 -1.13
N LEU A 132 22.50 4.69 -0.74
CA LEU A 132 23.68 4.33 -1.48
C LEU A 132 23.29 3.16 -2.40
N TYR A 133 23.33 3.36 -3.71
CA TYR A 133 22.78 2.40 -4.67
C TYR A 133 23.65 2.22 -5.91
N PHE A 134 23.51 1.07 -6.57
CA PHE A 134 24.14 0.81 -7.86
C PHE A 134 23.10 0.28 -8.86
N GLU A 135 22.97 0.97 -10.00
CA GLU A 135 22.12 0.53 -11.10
C GLU A 135 22.91 -0.42 -12.00
N HIS A 136 22.66 -1.72 -11.87
CA HIS A 136 23.19 -2.69 -12.81
C HIS A 136 22.28 -2.79 -14.05
N THR A 137 22.86 -2.54 -15.23
CA THR A 137 22.21 -2.82 -16.52
C THR A 137 22.80 -4.11 -17.07
N PRO A 138 22.11 -5.26 -16.96
CA PRO A 138 22.62 -6.53 -17.44
C PRO A 138 22.63 -6.57 -18.98
N THR A 139 23.66 -7.18 -19.55
CA THR A 139 23.77 -7.44 -21.00
C THR A 139 23.21 -8.81 -21.39
N GLU A 140 23.10 -9.72 -20.43
CA GLU A 140 22.63 -11.09 -20.62
C GLU A 140 21.93 -11.63 -19.37
N TYR A 141 21.13 -12.68 -19.57
CA TYR A 141 20.49 -13.44 -18.52
C TYR A 141 20.75 -14.94 -18.72
N PRO A 142 20.88 -15.73 -17.65
CA PRO A 142 20.89 -15.30 -16.25
C PRO A 142 22.24 -14.66 -15.85
N TYR A 143 22.21 -13.83 -14.81
CA TYR A 143 23.42 -13.35 -14.13
C TYR A 143 23.27 -13.53 -12.62
N THR A 144 24.37 -13.64 -11.90
CA THR A 144 24.39 -13.79 -10.44
C THR A 144 25.05 -12.59 -9.80
N LEU A 145 24.44 -12.09 -8.73
CA LEU A 145 24.91 -10.96 -7.96
C LEU A 145 25.23 -11.37 -6.53
N VAL A 146 26.45 -11.08 -6.08
CA VAL A 146 26.88 -11.28 -4.69
C VAL A 146 27.03 -9.90 -4.05
N TYR A 147 26.11 -9.54 -3.15
CA TYR A 147 26.11 -8.31 -2.37
C TYR A 147 26.64 -8.56 -0.95
N GLU A 148 27.52 -7.70 -0.46
CA GLU A 148 27.97 -7.70 0.92
C GLU A 148 27.91 -6.29 1.52
N CYS A 149 27.23 -6.16 2.65
CA CYS A 149 27.12 -4.90 3.39
C CYS A 149 27.32 -5.12 4.90
N ILE A 150 27.94 -4.14 5.55
CA ILE A 150 28.03 -4.06 7.00
C ILE A 150 27.59 -2.66 7.41
N THR A 151 26.53 -2.57 8.20
CA THR A 151 26.05 -1.32 8.79
C THR A 151 26.16 -1.37 10.31
N GLU A 152 26.34 -0.20 10.92
CA GLU A 152 26.27 0.00 12.37
C GLU A 152 25.21 1.07 12.63
N ASN A 153 24.17 0.73 13.38
CA ASN A 153 23.07 1.61 13.74
C ASN A 153 23.07 1.81 15.26
N LYS A 154 22.80 3.04 15.71
CA LYS A 154 22.64 3.36 17.13
C LYS A 154 21.23 3.07 17.67
N SER A 155 20.25 2.95 16.79
CA SER A 155 18.87 2.64 17.15
C SER A 155 18.65 1.13 17.20
N THR A 156 18.31 0.62 18.38
CA THR A 156 17.93 -0.79 18.61
C THR A 156 16.43 -0.98 18.78
N ALA A 157 15.65 0.12 18.85
CA ALA A 157 14.19 0.10 18.78
C ALA A 157 13.69 -0.52 17.45
N TRP A 158 14.50 -0.38 16.40
CA TRP A 158 14.25 -0.94 15.08
C TRP A 158 15.32 -1.94 14.69
N ILE A 159 15.11 -3.21 15.06
CA ILE A 159 15.91 -4.33 14.57
C ILE A 159 15.28 -4.83 13.28
N ARG A 160 16.10 -4.96 12.22
CA ARG A 160 15.66 -5.47 10.92
C ARG A 160 14.95 -6.82 11.08
N PRO A 161 13.67 -6.95 10.69
CA PRO A 161 12.98 -8.23 10.77
C PRO A 161 13.52 -9.22 9.73
N TRP A 162 13.38 -10.51 10.03
CA TRP A 162 13.66 -11.57 9.07
C TRP A 162 12.43 -11.83 8.21
N PHE A 163 12.58 -11.63 6.91
CA PHE A 163 11.53 -11.84 5.91
C PHE A 163 12.13 -12.55 4.67
N PRO A 164 12.40 -13.86 4.78
CA PRO A 164 13.23 -14.61 3.84
C PRO A 164 12.63 -14.71 2.42
N ILE A 165 11.30 -14.65 2.29
CA ILE A 165 10.61 -14.64 0.98
C ILE A 165 10.21 -13.19 0.66
N GLY A 166 11.15 -12.43 0.13
CA GLY A 166 11.02 -10.98 -0.10
C GLY A 166 10.02 -10.54 -1.18
N GLY A 167 9.38 -11.47 -1.90
CA GLY A 167 8.41 -11.11 -2.94
C GLY A 167 7.85 -12.30 -3.72
N VAL A 168 7.02 -12.00 -4.72
CA VAL A 168 6.38 -12.96 -5.62
C VAL A 168 7.27 -13.30 -6.82
N TYR A 169 7.11 -14.47 -7.41
CA TYR A 169 8.00 -14.95 -8.49
C TYR A 169 9.49 -14.98 -8.08
N LEU A 170 9.76 -15.13 -6.79
CA LEU A 170 11.10 -15.22 -6.19
C LEU A 170 11.23 -16.57 -5.49
N SER A 171 12.20 -17.37 -5.91
CA SER A 171 12.57 -18.59 -5.19
C SER A 171 13.66 -18.31 -4.17
N VAL A 172 13.74 -19.13 -3.12
CA VAL A 172 14.75 -19.03 -2.08
C VAL A 172 15.39 -20.40 -1.90
N GLU A 173 16.66 -20.53 -2.24
CA GLU A 173 17.43 -21.74 -2.00
C GLU A 173 17.86 -21.82 -0.54
N GLU A 174 18.39 -20.74 0.02
CA GLU A 174 18.72 -20.64 1.44
C GLU A 174 18.62 -19.17 1.92
N SER A 175 18.00 -18.96 3.08
CA SER A 175 18.08 -17.71 3.84
C SER A 175 18.31 -18.03 5.31
N LYS A 176 19.32 -17.40 5.89
CA LYS A 176 19.76 -17.56 7.27
C LYS A 176 19.79 -16.19 7.94
N TYR A 177 19.26 -16.15 9.15
CA TYR A 177 19.23 -14.96 9.98
C TYR A 177 19.67 -15.31 11.39
N THR A 178 20.77 -14.70 11.83
CA THR A 178 21.39 -14.96 13.13
C THR A 178 21.43 -13.68 13.95
N VAL A 179 20.92 -13.74 15.18
CA VAL A 179 21.02 -12.67 16.17
C VAL A 179 21.98 -13.09 17.26
N ILE A 180 23.00 -12.28 17.48
CA ILE A 180 24.02 -12.44 18.50
C ILE A 180 23.81 -11.35 19.56
N ASN A 181 23.51 -11.78 20.78
CA ASN A 181 23.23 -10.93 21.94
C ASN A 181 24.22 -11.22 23.07
N PRO A 182 25.50 -10.80 22.93
CA PRO A 182 26.57 -11.14 23.87
C PRO A 182 26.30 -10.63 25.29
N LYS A 183 25.59 -9.50 25.41
CA LYS A 183 25.24 -8.89 26.72
C LYS A 183 23.97 -9.44 27.34
N LYS A 184 23.29 -10.40 26.69
CA LYS A 184 22.04 -10.99 27.18
C LYS A 184 20.96 -9.95 27.52
N ILE A 185 20.88 -8.87 26.73
CA ILE A 185 19.80 -7.87 26.88
C ILE A 185 18.46 -8.61 26.67
N PRO A 186 17.47 -8.48 27.57
CA PRO A 186 16.21 -9.19 27.41
C PRO A 186 15.58 -8.88 26.06
N LEU A 187 15.25 -9.93 25.30
CA LEU A 187 14.66 -9.82 23.97
C LEU A 187 13.35 -10.59 23.89
N ARG A 188 12.46 -10.13 23.02
CA ARG A 188 11.20 -10.79 22.64
C ARG A 188 11.24 -11.12 21.16
N THR A 189 10.61 -12.23 20.77
CA THR A 189 10.48 -12.68 19.39
C THR A 189 9.01 -12.78 19.00
N ASN A 190 8.69 -12.44 17.75
CA ASN A 190 7.40 -12.70 17.12
C ASN A 190 7.65 -13.52 15.87
N GLU A 191 7.15 -14.75 15.83
CA GLU A 191 7.40 -15.72 14.76
C GLU A 191 6.06 -16.07 14.11
N LYS A 192 5.95 -15.85 12.80
CA LYS A 192 4.69 -16.03 12.06
C LYS A 192 4.91 -16.86 10.81
N GLN A 193 3.89 -17.65 10.48
CA GLN A 193 3.81 -18.45 9.24
C GLN A 193 4.94 -19.45 9.01
N PHE A 194 5.48 -20.08 10.07
CA PHE A 194 6.50 -21.12 9.93
C PHE A 194 5.91 -22.49 9.55
N ASN A 195 4.67 -22.77 9.96
CA ASN A 195 4.04 -24.05 9.69
C ASN A 195 3.90 -24.28 8.17
N GLY A 196 4.27 -25.48 7.71
CA GLY A 196 4.29 -25.83 6.28
C GLY A 196 5.50 -25.31 5.51
N TYR A 197 6.44 -24.62 6.17
CA TYR A 197 7.71 -24.21 5.59
C TYR A 197 8.88 -24.94 6.27
N PRO A 198 9.95 -25.28 5.53
CA PRO A 198 11.19 -25.85 6.07
C PRO A 198 12.01 -24.79 6.81
N VAL A 199 11.50 -24.35 7.97
CA VAL A 199 12.15 -23.39 8.86
C VAL A 199 12.81 -24.14 10.02
N ASP A 200 14.13 -24.03 10.13
CA ASP A 200 14.89 -24.49 11.29
C ASP A 200 15.16 -23.33 12.24
N VAL A 201 14.88 -23.55 13.54
CA VAL A 201 15.14 -22.56 14.59
C VAL A 201 16.13 -23.13 15.60
N LYS A 202 17.24 -22.42 15.82
CA LYS A 202 18.23 -22.75 16.86
C LYS A 202 18.26 -21.64 17.89
N ARG A 203 18.04 -22.01 19.16
CA ARG A 203 18.08 -21.08 20.30
C ARG A 203 19.23 -21.47 21.21
N GLY A 204 20.19 -20.58 21.34
CA GLY A 204 21.26 -20.62 22.34
C GLY A 204 21.11 -19.48 23.34
N ASP A 205 22.00 -19.45 24.33
CA ASP A 205 21.94 -18.51 25.45
C ASP A 205 22.23 -17.05 25.04
N GLN A 206 23.00 -16.87 23.97
CA GLN A 206 23.38 -15.56 23.40
C GLN A 206 23.16 -15.50 21.87
N GLU A 207 22.61 -16.56 21.29
CA GLU A 207 22.46 -16.67 19.84
C GLU A 207 21.07 -17.21 19.48
N LEU A 208 20.43 -16.60 18.50
CA LEU A 208 19.18 -17.06 17.91
C LEU A 208 19.35 -17.12 16.39
N THR A 209 19.17 -18.30 15.81
CA THR A 209 19.30 -18.49 14.36
C THR A 209 18.02 -19.05 13.77
N TYR A 210 17.52 -18.41 12.72
CA TYR A 210 16.50 -18.95 11.82
C TYR A 210 17.12 -19.31 10.48
N LYS A 211 16.66 -20.40 9.88
CA LYS A 211 17.08 -20.83 8.54
C LYS A 211 15.86 -21.32 7.76
N LEU A 212 15.70 -20.84 6.53
CA LEU A 212 14.73 -21.31 5.55
C LEU A 212 15.48 -21.87 4.34
N SER A 213 15.05 -23.02 3.81
CA SER A 213 15.71 -23.64 2.65
C SER A 213 14.72 -24.10 1.59
N ARG A 214 15.11 -24.05 0.32
CA ARG A 214 14.47 -24.72 -0.82
C ARG A 214 12.98 -24.38 -1.01
N ILE A 215 12.67 -23.11 -1.18
CA ILE A 215 11.33 -22.58 -1.47
C ILE A 215 11.22 -22.18 -2.94
N ALA A 216 10.23 -22.77 -3.62
CA ALA A 216 9.87 -22.38 -4.98
C ALA A 216 9.15 -21.03 -5.01
N ALA A 217 9.23 -20.35 -6.16
CA ALA A 217 8.56 -19.09 -6.40
C ALA A 217 7.05 -19.14 -6.14
N ILE A 218 6.54 -18.14 -5.43
CA ILE A 218 5.10 -17.98 -5.14
C ILE A 218 4.48 -17.07 -6.21
N GLU A 219 3.45 -17.55 -6.87
CA GLU A 219 2.62 -16.75 -7.78
C GLU A 219 1.47 -16.10 -7.00
N PRO A 220 1.22 -14.79 -7.15
CA PRO A 220 0.10 -14.14 -6.50
C PRO A 220 -1.22 -14.56 -7.15
N GLU A 221 -2.19 -14.94 -6.34
CA GLU A 221 -3.53 -15.25 -6.81
C GLU A 221 -4.42 -14.02 -6.69
N GLN A 222 -5.15 -13.68 -7.76
CA GLN A 222 -6.10 -12.57 -7.77
C GLN A 222 -7.05 -12.66 -6.58
N LYS A 223 -7.25 -11.53 -5.87
CA LYS A 223 -8.04 -11.45 -4.62
C LYS A 223 -7.51 -12.40 -3.53
N GLY A 224 -6.22 -12.73 -3.51
CA GLY A 224 -5.55 -13.37 -2.39
C GLY A 224 -5.12 -12.34 -1.32
N PRO A 225 -4.72 -12.80 -0.13
CA PRO A 225 -4.11 -11.94 0.88
C PRO A 225 -2.73 -11.44 0.41
N PRO A 226 -2.22 -10.35 1.00
CA PRO A 226 -0.87 -9.88 0.70
C PRO A 226 0.17 -10.93 1.12
N ILE A 227 1.25 -11.07 0.34
CA ILE A 227 2.26 -12.13 0.55
C ILE A 227 2.83 -12.15 1.97
N ARG A 228 2.96 -11.00 2.62
CA ARG A 228 3.44 -10.86 4.01
C ARG A 228 2.62 -11.61 5.06
N GLU A 229 1.37 -11.92 4.75
CA GLU A 229 0.51 -12.71 5.63
C GLU A 229 0.64 -14.21 5.37
N LEU A 230 1.30 -14.61 4.28
CA LEU A 230 1.40 -16.00 3.81
C LEU A 230 2.78 -16.64 4.02
N VAL A 231 3.81 -15.83 4.25
CA VAL A 231 5.21 -16.29 4.26
C VAL A 231 5.85 -16.17 5.65
N PRO A 232 6.81 -17.07 5.97
CA PRO A 232 7.55 -17.03 7.22
C PRO A 232 8.13 -15.65 7.49
N ASN A 233 7.99 -15.16 8.71
CA ASN A 233 8.67 -13.97 9.17
C ASN A 233 8.95 -14.01 10.67
N ALA A 234 10.02 -13.34 11.08
CA ALA A 234 10.37 -13.16 12.48
C ALA A 234 10.73 -11.71 12.78
N LYS A 235 10.19 -11.16 13.87
CA LYS A 235 10.58 -9.87 14.44
C LYS A 235 11.27 -10.07 15.78
N ILE A 236 12.17 -9.15 16.11
CA ILE A 236 12.86 -9.11 17.40
C ILE A 236 12.73 -7.70 17.97
N ALA A 237 12.43 -7.62 19.25
CA ALA A 237 12.41 -6.37 19.99
C ALA A 237 13.18 -6.57 21.31
N LEU A 238 13.95 -5.57 21.71
CA LEU A 238 14.58 -5.55 23.02
C LEU A 238 13.60 -4.99 24.05
N LYS A 239 13.73 -5.44 25.30
CA LYS A 239 13.08 -4.77 26.43
C LYS A 239 13.63 -3.36 26.57
N ASP A 240 14.95 -3.25 26.71
CA ASP A 240 15.68 -2.01 26.84
C ASP A 240 16.32 -1.66 25.50
N PHE A 241 15.98 -0.48 24.96
CA PHE A 241 16.30 -0.09 23.60
C PHE A 241 16.68 1.39 23.51
N SER A 242 17.14 1.80 22.33
CA SER A 242 17.35 3.21 21.98
C SER A 242 16.74 3.50 20.60
N LEU A 243 16.10 4.65 20.46
CA LEU A 243 15.65 5.21 19.18
C LEU A 243 16.32 6.57 19.00
N VAL A 244 17.26 6.67 18.05
CA VAL A 244 18.02 7.89 17.74
C VAL A 244 18.55 8.57 19.02
N ASN A 245 19.28 7.80 19.84
CA ASN A 245 19.86 8.21 21.12
C ASN A 245 18.84 8.53 22.25
N VAL A 246 17.54 8.27 22.06
CA VAL A 246 16.53 8.30 23.12
C VAL A 246 16.36 6.88 23.68
N GLU A 247 16.75 6.67 24.93
CA GLU A 247 16.64 5.36 25.59
C GLU A 247 15.20 5.09 26.06
N GLY A 248 14.83 3.80 26.10
CA GLY A 248 13.49 3.37 26.49
C GLY A 248 13.47 1.93 27.00
N SER A 249 12.39 1.60 27.71
CA SER A 249 12.12 0.24 28.19
C SER A 249 10.65 -0.10 27.99
N ALA A 250 10.35 -1.19 27.25
CA ALA A 250 8.98 -1.62 27.01
C ALA A 250 8.86 -3.13 26.75
N MET A 251 7.79 -3.72 27.29
CA MET A 251 7.45 -5.14 27.11
C MET A 251 6.11 -5.35 26.41
N ASP A 252 5.26 -4.33 26.40
CA ASP A 252 3.89 -4.35 25.90
C ASP A 252 3.51 -2.97 25.34
N TRP A 253 2.32 -2.84 24.75
CA TRP A 253 1.88 -1.57 24.16
C TRP A 253 1.66 -0.50 25.22
N LYS A 254 1.30 -0.88 26.45
CA LYS A 254 1.12 0.07 27.56
C LYS A 254 2.43 0.79 27.86
N SER A 255 3.50 0.04 28.12
CA SER A 255 4.84 0.58 28.40
C SER A 255 5.46 1.27 27.18
N PHE A 256 5.27 0.73 25.97
CA PHE A 256 5.79 1.33 24.75
C PHE A 256 5.14 2.70 24.45
N GLY A 257 3.81 2.77 24.52
CA GLY A 257 3.09 4.03 24.32
C GLY A 257 3.37 5.05 25.42
N LYS A 258 3.58 4.60 26.67
CA LYS A 258 4.01 5.50 27.77
C LYS A 258 5.37 6.12 27.45
N TRP A 259 6.34 5.31 27.04
CA TRP A 259 7.67 5.79 26.63
C TRP A 259 7.57 6.78 25.47
N GLN A 260 6.78 6.47 24.45
CA GLN A 260 6.57 7.36 23.30
C GLN A 260 5.91 8.67 23.71
N TYR A 261 4.91 8.63 24.60
CA TYR A 261 4.28 9.83 25.15
C TYR A 261 5.31 10.69 25.89
N ASP A 262 5.99 10.12 26.88
CA ASP A 262 6.89 10.85 27.77
C ASP A 262 8.06 11.48 27.02
N ASN A 263 8.67 10.74 26.09
CA ASN A 263 9.95 11.13 25.49
C ASN A 263 9.81 11.82 24.14
N LEU A 264 8.71 11.59 23.41
CA LEU A 264 8.53 12.12 22.05
C LEU A 264 7.38 13.10 21.96
N VAL A 265 6.24 12.86 22.62
CA VAL A 265 5.03 13.66 22.38
C VAL A 265 4.83 14.78 23.41
N SER A 266 5.01 14.47 24.69
CA SER A 266 4.68 15.38 25.80
C SER A 266 5.54 16.65 25.81
N GLY A 267 4.95 17.78 26.22
CA GLY A 267 5.65 19.07 26.30
C GLY A 267 5.91 19.74 24.94
N ARG A 268 5.19 19.33 23.90
CA ARG A 268 5.33 19.87 22.53
C ARG A 268 4.05 20.52 22.00
N ASP A 269 3.08 20.68 22.86
CA ASP A 269 1.72 21.18 22.62
C ASP A 269 1.53 22.64 23.06
N GLU A 270 2.63 23.35 23.34
CA GLU A 270 2.59 24.76 23.72
C GLU A 270 2.02 25.65 22.61
N LEU A 271 1.09 26.54 22.97
CA LEU A 271 0.49 27.53 22.09
C LEU A 271 0.68 28.94 22.66
N SER A 272 0.76 29.94 21.78
CA SER A 272 0.78 31.33 22.23
C SER A 272 -0.60 31.75 22.76
N THR A 273 -0.64 32.72 23.69
CA THR A 273 -1.91 33.31 24.16
C THR A 273 -2.73 33.93 23.02
N GLU A 274 -2.06 34.45 21.98
CA GLU A 274 -2.73 34.97 20.79
C GLU A 274 -3.45 33.86 20.03
N THR A 275 -2.80 32.71 19.86
CA THR A 275 -3.38 31.53 19.20
C THR A 275 -4.58 31.01 19.97
N ILE A 276 -4.49 30.90 21.30
CA ILE A 276 -5.61 30.47 22.15
C ILE A 276 -6.80 31.41 21.96
N ARG A 277 -6.60 32.73 22.02
CA ARG A 277 -7.69 33.71 21.78
C ARG A 277 -8.32 33.60 20.39
N LYS A 278 -7.51 33.28 19.36
CA LYS A 278 -8.03 33.04 18.00
C LYS A 278 -8.93 31.81 17.97
N VAL A 279 -8.53 30.73 18.66
CA VAL A 279 -9.35 29.51 18.76
C VAL A 279 -10.62 29.77 19.57
N ASP A 280 -10.54 30.48 20.70
CA ASP A 280 -11.70 30.87 21.51
C ASP A 280 -12.75 31.60 20.65
N ALA A 281 -12.30 32.56 19.82
CA ALA A 281 -13.17 33.28 18.90
C ALA A 281 -13.77 32.36 17.81
N LEU A 282 -12.94 31.48 17.22
CA LEU A 282 -13.33 30.53 16.17
C LEU A 282 -14.48 29.60 16.62
N VAL A 283 -14.50 29.24 17.90
CA VAL A 283 -15.46 28.27 18.46
C VAL A 283 -16.50 28.90 19.39
N SER A 284 -16.54 30.23 19.50
CA SER A 284 -17.34 30.96 20.49
C SER A 284 -18.84 30.67 20.44
N ASP A 285 -19.40 30.45 19.25
CA ASP A 285 -20.82 30.14 19.03
C ASP A 285 -21.12 28.64 18.93
N ALA A 286 -20.10 27.77 18.88
CA ALA A 286 -20.26 26.33 18.76
C ALA A 286 -20.93 25.73 20.00
N LYS A 287 -21.89 24.82 19.78
CA LYS A 287 -22.74 24.26 20.85
C LYS A 287 -22.23 22.97 21.45
N THR A 288 -21.36 22.26 20.75
CA THR A 288 -20.87 20.94 21.15
C THR A 288 -19.37 20.81 20.94
N ASN A 289 -18.71 19.94 21.71
CA ASN A 289 -17.29 19.64 21.51
C ASN A 289 -17.00 19.12 20.11
N ARG A 290 -17.92 18.34 19.53
CA ARG A 290 -17.83 17.89 18.13
C ARG A 290 -17.80 19.06 17.14
N GLU A 291 -18.66 20.06 17.32
CA GLU A 291 -18.68 21.25 16.46
C GLU A 291 -17.40 22.08 16.63
N LYS A 292 -16.93 22.27 17.87
CA LYS A 292 -15.64 22.92 18.14
C LYS A 292 -14.50 22.20 17.44
N ALA A 293 -14.42 20.87 17.60
CA ALA A 293 -13.39 20.04 16.99
C ALA A 293 -13.40 20.11 15.47
N LYS A 294 -14.59 20.10 14.85
CA LYS A 294 -14.74 20.26 13.40
C LYS A 294 -14.18 21.60 12.92
N ARG A 295 -14.56 22.71 13.57
CA ARG A 295 -14.07 24.06 13.21
C ARG A 295 -12.56 24.18 13.36
N ILE A 296 -11.99 23.61 14.42
CA ILE A 296 -10.54 23.57 14.65
C ILE A 296 -9.84 22.76 13.56
N TYR A 297 -10.34 21.57 13.24
CA TYR A 297 -9.81 20.74 12.17
C TYR A 297 -9.80 21.48 10.83
N GLU A 298 -10.92 22.10 10.43
CA GLU A 298 -11.01 22.88 9.21
C GLU A 298 -10.10 24.12 9.22
N TYR A 299 -9.91 24.75 10.38
CA TYR A 299 -8.94 25.84 10.54
C TYR A 299 -7.52 25.37 10.28
N VAL A 300 -7.12 24.22 10.84
CA VAL A 300 -5.79 23.62 10.59
C VAL A 300 -5.62 23.30 9.10
N GLN A 301 -6.63 22.70 8.46
CA GLN A 301 -6.58 22.40 7.01
C GLN A 301 -6.36 23.65 6.15
N LYS A 302 -6.98 24.79 6.52
CA LYS A 302 -6.82 26.06 5.79
C LYS A 302 -5.50 26.77 6.09
N LYS A 303 -5.04 26.68 7.34
CA LYS A 303 -3.85 27.40 7.82
C LYS A 303 -2.55 26.71 7.46
N SER A 304 -2.54 25.38 7.42
CA SER A 304 -1.31 24.59 7.35
C SER A 304 -1.15 23.84 6.04
N ARG A 305 0.10 23.49 5.70
CA ARG A 305 0.43 22.58 4.60
C ARG A 305 1.26 21.40 5.08
N TYR A 306 1.05 20.25 4.45
CA TYR A 306 1.91 19.10 4.67
C TYR A 306 3.29 19.32 4.06
N VAL A 307 4.32 19.14 4.87
CA VAL A 307 5.73 19.15 4.47
C VAL A 307 6.38 18.00 5.24
N GLY A 308 6.71 16.90 4.57
CA GLY A 308 7.36 15.78 5.23
C GLY A 308 8.79 16.15 5.66
N ILE A 309 9.07 16.00 6.95
CA ILE A 309 10.37 16.30 7.59
C ILE A 309 10.80 15.08 8.39
N GLN A 310 11.90 14.45 7.99
CA GLN A 310 12.42 13.26 8.66
C GLN A 310 13.91 13.51 8.96
N LEU A 311 14.19 14.12 10.12
CA LEU A 311 15.56 14.45 10.54
C LEU A 311 15.85 13.86 11.92
N GLY A 312 16.75 12.88 11.99
CA GLY A 312 17.12 12.20 13.24
C GLY A 312 15.90 11.82 14.10
N ILE A 313 15.90 12.22 15.38
CA ILE A 313 14.76 11.97 16.28
C ILE A 313 13.49 12.72 15.86
N GLY A 314 13.62 13.83 15.12
CA GLY A 314 12.50 14.55 14.51
C GLY A 314 11.72 13.72 13.50
N GLY A 315 12.29 12.61 12.98
CA GLY A 315 11.52 11.62 12.22
C GLY A 315 10.46 10.88 13.04
N TRP A 316 10.56 10.93 14.37
CA TRP A 316 9.66 10.24 15.32
C TRP A 316 8.96 11.20 16.29
N MET A 317 9.52 12.40 16.48
CA MET A 317 9.07 13.42 17.41
C MET A 317 8.40 14.58 16.65
N PRO A 318 7.18 15.02 17.04
CA PRO A 318 6.52 16.15 16.39
C PRO A 318 7.30 17.46 16.56
N MET A 319 7.07 18.44 15.69
CA MET A 319 7.50 19.81 15.95
C MET A 319 6.69 20.43 17.10
N LEU A 320 7.21 21.50 17.71
CA LEU A 320 6.43 22.27 18.68
C LEU A 320 5.18 22.85 18.01
N ALA A 321 4.03 22.76 18.68
CA ALA A 321 2.77 23.29 18.17
C ALA A 321 2.86 24.80 17.89
N SER A 322 3.60 25.56 18.72
CA SER A 322 3.90 26.98 18.51
C SER A 322 4.68 27.26 17.23
N ASP A 323 5.61 26.39 16.84
CA ASP A 323 6.34 26.51 15.58
C ASP A 323 5.46 26.20 14.38
N VAL A 324 4.63 25.16 14.46
CA VAL A 324 3.64 24.85 13.40
C VAL A 324 2.66 26.02 13.23
N ASP A 325 2.19 26.61 14.33
CA ASP A 325 1.29 27.76 14.32
C ASP A 325 1.90 28.99 13.63
N ARG A 326 3.20 29.22 13.86
CA ARG A 326 3.97 30.34 13.31
C ARG A 326 4.37 30.13 11.85
N LEU A 327 4.79 28.91 11.49
CA LEU A 327 5.33 28.59 10.17
C LEU A 327 4.26 28.17 9.16
N GLY A 328 3.12 27.65 9.62
CA GLY A 328 2.03 27.23 8.75
C GLY A 328 2.32 25.94 7.96
N TYR A 329 3.24 25.09 8.43
CA TYR A 329 3.48 23.78 7.84
C TYR A 329 3.94 22.75 8.88
N GLY A 330 3.82 21.47 8.53
CA GLY A 330 4.33 20.37 9.33
C GLY A 330 4.16 19.02 8.63
N ASP A 331 4.82 17.99 9.14
CA ASP A 331 4.61 16.60 8.74
C ASP A 331 3.42 15.95 9.47
N CYS A 332 3.25 14.63 9.37
CA CYS A 332 2.13 13.92 10.00
C CYS A 332 2.11 14.07 11.51
N LYS A 333 3.27 14.00 12.14
CA LYS A 333 3.44 14.11 13.59
C LYS A 333 3.12 15.53 14.04
N ALA A 334 3.70 16.51 13.34
CA ALA A 334 3.57 17.93 13.64
C ALA A 334 2.12 18.43 13.50
N LEU A 335 1.44 18.11 12.38
CA LEU A 335 0.07 18.56 12.14
C LEU A 335 -0.94 17.87 13.08
N THR A 336 -0.74 16.59 13.40
CA THR A 336 -1.54 15.91 14.43
C THR A 336 -1.34 16.53 15.80
N ASN A 337 -0.09 16.77 16.23
CA ASN A 337 0.21 17.35 17.53
C ASN A 337 -0.28 18.81 17.64
N TYR A 338 -0.17 19.60 16.58
CA TYR A 338 -0.73 20.95 16.53
C TYR A 338 -2.25 20.94 16.64
N THR A 339 -2.93 20.05 15.92
CA THR A 339 -4.40 19.89 16.03
C THR A 339 -4.79 19.50 17.46
N LYS A 340 -4.08 18.52 18.06
CA LYS A 340 -4.26 18.13 19.46
C LYS A 340 -4.15 19.33 20.41
N ALA A 341 -3.09 20.12 20.29
CA ALA A 341 -2.87 21.30 21.14
C ALA A 341 -4.02 22.32 21.05
N LEU A 342 -4.55 22.56 19.84
CA LEU A 342 -5.68 23.47 19.65
C LEU A 342 -6.96 22.91 20.28
N LEU A 343 -7.21 21.60 20.17
CA LEU A 343 -8.35 20.93 20.82
C LEU A 343 -8.24 20.99 22.36
N ASP A 344 -7.05 20.70 22.89
CA ASP A 344 -6.78 20.73 24.33
C ASP A 344 -6.98 22.15 24.90
N SER A 345 -6.64 23.20 24.14
CA SER A 345 -6.90 24.59 24.55
C SER A 345 -8.38 24.90 24.78
N GLN A 346 -9.28 24.08 24.21
CA GLN A 346 -10.73 24.19 24.35
C GLN A 346 -11.33 23.11 25.26
N GLY A 347 -10.48 22.36 25.98
CA GLY A 347 -10.89 21.28 26.88
C GLY A 347 -11.41 20.04 26.17
N ILE A 348 -11.02 19.82 24.91
CA ILE A 348 -11.43 18.65 24.12
C ILE A 348 -10.32 17.62 24.16
N GLU A 349 -10.58 16.51 24.84
CA GLU A 349 -9.64 15.39 24.97
C GLU A 349 -9.32 14.77 23.60
N SER A 350 -8.04 14.59 23.30
CA SER A 350 -7.59 13.94 22.07
C SER A 350 -6.22 13.27 22.21
N TYR A 351 -5.97 12.26 21.38
CA TYR A 351 -4.80 11.38 21.49
C TYR A 351 -4.08 11.18 20.15
N TYR A 352 -2.77 11.30 20.20
CA TYR A 352 -1.86 11.02 19.10
C TYR A 352 -1.92 9.52 18.75
N CYS A 353 -2.09 9.17 17.47
CA CYS A 353 -2.27 7.78 17.07
C CYS A 353 -1.33 7.38 15.94
N VAL A 354 -0.57 6.31 16.14
CA VAL A 354 0.30 5.72 15.12
C VAL A 354 -0.48 4.69 14.30
N VAL A 355 -0.36 4.77 12.98
CA VAL A 355 -1.10 3.93 12.03
C VAL A 355 -0.20 3.51 10.85
N TRP A 356 -0.55 2.40 10.21
CA TRP A 356 -0.03 2.06 8.89
C TRP A 356 -0.93 2.65 7.80
N ARG A 357 -0.38 3.59 7.03
CA ARG A 357 -0.95 4.15 5.82
C ARG A 357 -0.42 3.41 4.60
N ASP A 358 -1.24 2.48 4.10
CA ASP A 358 -0.94 1.55 3.01
C ASP A 358 -2.22 1.29 2.18
N ASP A 359 -2.08 0.95 0.89
CA ASP A 359 -3.19 0.52 0.01
C ASP A 359 -3.86 -0.77 0.49
N TYR A 360 -3.05 -1.71 0.99
CA TYR A 360 -3.51 -2.93 1.64
C TYR A 360 -3.61 -2.70 3.15
N LYS A 361 -4.78 -3.00 3.72
CA LYS A 361 -5.01 -2.91 5.17
C LYS A 361 -3.87 -3.59 5.94
N ARG A 362 -3.15 -2.82 6.74
CA ARG A 362 -2.06 -3.28 7.61
C ARG A 362 -2.41 -2.90 9.04
N ASN A 363 -2.43 -3.90 9.92
CA ASN A 363 -2.66 -3.70 11.34
C ASN A 363 -1.32 -3.46 12.05
N ILE A 364 -1.34 -2.60 13.08
CA ILE A 364 -0.39 -2.75 14.18
C ILE A 364 -0.66 -4.08 14.88
N ASP A 365 0.40 -4.85 15.14
CA ASP A 365 0.31 -6.17 15.77
C ASP A 365 -0.11 -6.05 17.24
N PRO A 366 -1.35 -6.43 17.63
CA PRO A 366 -1.82 -6.22 19.00
C PRO A 366 -1.02 -7.01 20.03
N GLU A 367 -0.42 -8.13 19.61
CA GLU A 367 0.27 -9.06 20.50
C GLU A 367 1.78 -8.79 20.63
N PHE A 368 2.33 -7.81 19.89
CA PHE A 368 3.77 -7.59 19.88
C PHE A 368 4.15 -6.12 19.75
N ALA A 369 4.33 -5.48 20.91
CA ALA A 369 4.85 -4.13 20.99
C ALA A 369 6.26 -4.03 20.40
N SER A 370 6.40 -3.22 19.37
CA SER A 370 7.64 -2.87 18.70
C SER A 370 7.43 -1.58 17.90
N LEU A 371 8.49 -1.02 17.31
CA LEU A 371 8.35 0.14 16.43
C LEU A 371 7.56 -0.26 15.17
N GLU A 372 6.32 0.21 15.08
CA GLU A 372 5.39 -0.04 13.98
C GLU A 372 4.71 1.27 13.52
N GLY A 373 4.07 1.22 12.36
CA GLY A 373 3.43 2.36 11.71
C GLY A 373 4.38 3.11 10.77
N ASN A 374 3.78 3.91 9.89
CA ASN A 374 4.48 4.84 9.00
C ASN A 374 3.76 6.21 8.93
N HIS A 375 2.66 6.38 9.66
CA HIS A 375 1.83 7.58 9.62
C HIS A 375 1.17 7.83 10.98
N VAL A 376 0.62 9.04 11.14
CA VAL A 376 0.02 9.50 12.39
C VAL A 376 -1.30 10.21 12.11
N ILE A 377 -2.32 9.90 12.91
CA ILE A 377 -3.65 10.52 12.89
C ILE A 377 -4.05 10.91 14.32
N LEU A 378 -5.18 11.63 14.47
CA LEU A 378 -5.71 12.00 15.78
C LEU A 378 -6.97 11.21 16.15
N ASN A 379 -7.03 10.73 17.38
CA ASN A 379 -8.22 10.14 18.00
C ASN A 379 -8.85 11.16 18.95
N VAL A 380 -10.15 11.41 18.82
CA VAL A 380 -10.92 12.25 19.74
C VAL A 380 -12.05 11.39 20.30
N PRO A 381 -11.95 10.93 21.56
CA PRO A 381 -13.03 10.15 22.17
C PRO A 381 -14.36 10.92 22.19
N ASP A 382 -15.45 10.28 21.73
CA ASP A 382 -16.80 10.88 21.65
C ASP A 382 -17.87 9.84 22.02
N GLY A 383 -17.97 9.54 23.32
CA GLY A 383 -18.89 8.53 23.84
C GLY A 383 -18.50 7.10 23.41
N GLU A 384 -19.41 6.37 22.76
CA GLU A 384 -19.16 5.00 22.29
C GLU A 384 -18.39 4.94 20.96
N LYS A 385 -18.27 6.06 20.24
CA LYS A 385 -17.64 6.11 18.91
C LYS A 385 -16.61 7.22 18.88
N ASP A 386 -15.36 6.83 18.78
CA ASP A 386 -14.27 7.78 18.58
C ASP A 386 -14.40 8.50 17.23
N ILE A 387 -14.00 9.77 17.23
CA ILE A 387 -13.75 10.55 16.02
C ILE A 387 -12.29 10.34 15.60
N TRP A 388 -12.07 10.16 14.29
CA TRP A 388 -10.74 10.00 13.71
C TRP A 388 -10.43 11.13 12.73
N LEU A 389 -9.33 11.86 12.96
CA LEU A 389 -8.94 13.00 12.14
C LEU A 389 -7.64 12.74 11.38
N GLU A 390 -7.69 12.85 10.06
CA GLU A 390 -6.53 12.84 9.18
C GLU A 390 -5.96 14.26 9.05
N CYS A 391 -5.11 14.62 10.01
CA CYS A 391 -4.57 15.99 10.15
C CYS A 391 -3.64 16.41 9.01
N THR A 392 -3.23 15.50 8.11
CA THR A 392 -2.32 15.83 7.00
C THR A 392 -3.03 16.20 5.70
N SER A 393 -4.32 15.90 5.60
CA SER A 393 -5.10 16.23 4.41
C SER A 393 -5.70 17.62 4.51
N GLN A 394 -5.56 18.42 3.45
CA GLN A 394 -6.23 19.73 3.35
C GLN A 394 -7.69 19.61 2.89
N THR A 395 -8.14 18.40 2.52
CA THR A 395 -9.42 18.23 1.82
C THR A 395 -10.32 17.17 2.40
N LEU A 396 -9.81 16.16 3.10
CA LEU A 396 -10.64 15.11 3.68
C LEU A 396 -11.64 15.68 4.70
N PRO A 397 -12.91 15.21 4.68
CA PRO A 397 -13.93 15.62 5.65
C PRO A 397 -13.53 15.34 7.10
N PHE A 398 -14.17 16.06 8.02
CA PHE A 398 -14.08 15.77 9.45
C PHE A 398 -14.67 14.38 9.75
N ASP A 399 -14.03 13.63 10.65
CA ASP A 399 -14.45 12.29 11.07
C ASP A 399 -14.58 11.28 9.90
N PHE A 400 -13.60 11.32 8.99
CA PHE A 400 -13.53 10.42 7.84
C PHE A 400 -12.13 9.84 7.67
N ASN A 401 -12.01 8.52 7.77
CA ASN A 401 -10.80 7.79 7.39
C ASN A 401 -10.89 7.40 5.92
N ASP A 402 -9.89 7.79 5.14
CA ASP A 402 -9.74 7.32 3.77
C ASP A 402 -9.44 5.81 3.72
N SER A 403 -9.44 5.23 2.52
CA SER A 403 -9.12 3.82 2.30
C SER A 403 -7.66 3.45 2.66
N THR A 404 -6.82 4.44 2.97
CA THR A 404 -5.45 4.23 3.42
C THR A 404 -5.30 4.21 4.93
N THR A 405 -6.34 4.53 5.72
CA THR A 405 -6.31 4.52 7.21
C THR A 405 -7.52 3.86 7.88
N ASP A 406 -8.58 3.53 7.14
CA ASP A 406 -9.76 2.80 7.64
C ASP A 406 -9.47 1.35 8.12
N ASP A 407 -10.36 0.82 8.95
CA ASP A 407 -10.47 -0.61 9.32
C ASP A 407 -9.14 -1.31 9.66
N ARG A 408 -8.33 -0.70 10.53
CA ARG A 408 -7.06 -1.27 11.00
C ARG A 408 -6.78 -0.98 12.46
N ASN A 409 -5.97 -1.85 13.09
CA ASN A 409 -5.48 -1.63 14.44
C ASN A 409 -4.42 -0.52 14.45
N VAL A 410 -4.55 0.40 15.40
CA VAL A 410 -3.69 1.58 15.62
C VAL A 410 -3.23 1.64 17.07
N LEU A 411 -2.12 2.33 17.31
CA LEU A 411 -1.61 2.59 18.65
C LEU A 411 -2.00 3.99 19.06
N VAL A 412 -2.92 4.10 20.01
CA VAL A 412 -3.28 5.34 20.68
C VAL A 412 -2.25 5.60 21.79
N VAL A 413 -1.59 6.74 21.73
CA VAL A 413 -0.53 7.15 22.66
C VAL A 413 -1.12 8.08 23.72
N LYS A 414 -1.22 7.60 24.96
CA LYS A 414 -1.82 8.32 26.09
C LYS A 414 -0.81 8.63 27.21
N PRO A 415 -1.12 9.57 28.11
CA PRO A 415 -0.31 9.85 29.29
C PRO A 415 -0.09 8.65 30.22
N ASP A 416 -1.02 7.69 30.26
CA ASP A 416 -0.96 6.49 31.11
C ASP A 416 -0.47 5.23 30.38
N GLY A 417 -0.26 5.31 29.05
CA GLY A 417 0.31 4.25 28.24
C GLY A 417 -0.24 4.17 26.80
N GLY A 418 0.19 3.15 26.07
CA GLY A 418 -0.37 2.84 24.76
C GLY A 418 -1.59 1.92 24.83
N GLU A 419 -2.56 2.17 23.95
CA GLU A 419 -3.75 1.33 23.75
C GLU A 419 -3.91 0.97 22.28
N ILE A 420 -4.22 -0.30 21.98
CA ILE A 420 -4.58 -0.70 20.62
C ILE A 420 -6.07 -0.50 20.41
N LYS A 421 -6.42 0.40 19.47
CA LYS A 421 -7.80 0.61 19.00
C LYS A 421 -7.93 0.25 17.53
N ARG A 422 -9.16 0.20 17.01
CA ARG A 422 -9.43 0.00 15.58
C ARG A 422 -10.10 1.23 14.99
N THR A 423 -9.58 1.71 13.85
CA THR A 423 -10.20 2.82 13.10
C THR A 423 -11.54 2.40 12.47
N LYS A 424 -12.30 3.38 11.96
CA LYS A 424 -13.64 3.13 11.41
C LYS A 424 -13.63 2.01 10.36
N LYS A 425 -14.49 1.01 10.55
CA LYS A 425 -14.87 0.06 9.51
C LYS A 425 -16.14 0.54 8.83
N TYR A 426 -16.09 0.80 7.53
CA TYR A 426 -17.25 1.15 6.73
C TYR A 426 -18.02 -0.12 6.32
N MET A 427 -19.30 -0.17 6.63
CA MET A 427 -20.19 -1.25 6.18
C MET A 427 -20.56 -1.07 4.70
N PRO A 428 -20.97 -2.14 3.98
CA PRO A 428 -21.39 -2.02 2.58
C PRO A 428 -22.45 -0.94 2.34
N GLU A 429 -23.36 -0.74 3.29
CA GLU A 429 -24.45 0.25 3.25
C GLU A 429 -23.96 1.70 3.45
N GLU A 430 -22.76 1.90 3.97
CA GLU A 430 -22.11 3.22 4.05
C GLU A 430 -21.30 3.52 2.78
N ASN A 431 -20.78 2.49 2.12
CA ASN A 431 -19.99 2.57 0.89
C ASN A 431 -20.91 2.48 -0.35
N THR A 432 -21.55 3.60 -0.71
CA THR A 432 -22.60 3.59 -1.74
C THR A 432 -22.27 4.45 -2.95
N LEU A 433 -22.68 3.97 -4.12
CA LEU A 433 -22.74 4.74 -5.35
C LEU A 433 -24.15 4.63 -5.93
N HIS A 434 -24.86 5.75 -6.00
CA HIS A 434 -26.17 5.83 -6.65
C HIS A 434 -26.06 6.61 -7.95
N THR A 435 -26.34 5.99 -9.09
CA THR A 435 -26.24 6.62 -10.41
C THR A 435 -27.62 6.73 -11.06
N MET A 436 -28.04 7.95 -11.34
CA MET A 436 -29.24 8.25 -12.11
C MET A 436 -28.84 8.77 -13.49
N ALA A 437 -29.58 8.41 -14.54
CA ALA A 437 -29.32 8.96 -15.86
C ALA A 437 -30.59 9.12 -16.70
N THR A 438 -30.63 10.15 -17.53
CA THR A 438 -31.57 10.25 -18.65
C THR A 438 -30.78 10.13 -19.94
N ILE A 439 -31.11 9.12 -20.76
CA ILE A 439 -30.39 8.75 -21.97
C ILE A 439 -31.35 8.87 -23.15
N SER A 440 -30.98 9.67 -24.14
CA SER A 440 -31.67 9.77 -25.42
C SER A 440 -30.91 8.97 -26.48
N LEU A 441 -31.49 7.85 -26.90
CA LEU A 441 -30.96 7.04 -28.00
C LEU A 441 -31.39 7.63 -29.34
N GLN A 442 -30.48 7.71 -30.30
CA GLN A 442 -30.75 8.26 -31.62
C GLN A 442 -30.87 7.17 -32.71
N PRO A 443 -31.62 7.41 -33.81
CA PRO A 443 -31.72 6.48 -34.93
C PRO A 443 -30.37 6.17 -35.60
N ASP A 444 -29.38 7.04 -35.46
CA ASP A 444 -28.01 6.85 -35.97
C ASP A 444 -27.12 6.00 -35.05
N ALA A 445 -27.69 5.44 -33.98
CA ALA A 445 -27.00 4.67 -32.93
C ALA A 445 -26.08 5.49 -32.01
N SER A 446 -26.19 6.82 -32.06
CA SER A 446 -25.58 7.72 -31.09
C SER A 446 -26.45 7.86 -29.83
N ILE A 447 -25.86 8.37 -28.75
CA ILE A 447 -26.56 8.71 -27.51
C ILE A 447 -26.19 10.10 -27.05
N GLU A 448 -27.15 10.76 -26.40
CA GLU A 448 -26.93 11.89 -25.51
C GLU A 448 -27.44 11.50 -24.13
N ALA A 449 -26.74 11.91 -23.07
CA ALA A 449 -27.18 11.59 -21.73
C ALA A 449 -26.79 12.65 -20.71
N GLU A 450 -27.63 12.78 -19.69
CA GLU A 450 -27.33 13.48 -18.45
C GLU A 450 -27.24 12.44 -17.33
N VAL A 451 -26.10 12.40 -16.65
CA VAL A 451 -25.79 11.41 -15.61
C VAL A 451 -25.54 12.13 -14.31
N THR A 452 -26.15 11.67 -13.22
CA THR A 452 -25.89 12.12 -11.86
C THR A 452 -25.46 10.93 -11.02
N SER A 453 -24.23 10.92 -10.53
CA SER A 453 -23.73 9.93 -9.58
C SER A 453 -23.57 10.57 -8.20
N VAL A 454 -24.02 9.88 -7.15
CA VAL A 454 -23.88 10.29 -5.75
C VAL A 454 -23.11 9.21 -4.99
N ALA A 455 -21.94 9.55 -4.48
CA ALA A 455 -21.04 8.64 -3.80
C ALA A 455 -20.91 8.97 -2.30
N LYS A 456 -20.87 7.93 -1.45
CA LYS A 456 -20.69 8.02 0.01
C LYS A 456 -19.71 6.96 0.52
N GLY A 457 -19.18 7.16 1.73
CA GLY A 457 -18.23 6.23 2.34
C GLY A 457 -16.95 6.14 1.49
N LEU A 458 -16.45 4.94 1.24
CA LEU A 458 -15.24 4.79 0.43
C LEU A 458 -15.48 4.97 -1.07
N GLN A 459 -16.72 4.93 -1.55
CA GLN A 459 -17.05 5.38 -2.91
C GLN A 459 -16.85 6.90 -3.06
N TYR A 460 -17.02 7.68 -1.97
CA TYR A 460 -16.66 9.10 -1.94
C TYR A 460 -15.13 9.26 -2.05
N ASP A 461 -14.37 8.51 -1.25
CA ASP A 461 -12.90 8.57 -1.19
C ASP A 461 -12.25 8.43 -2.58
N TRP A 462 -12.75 7.50 -3.39
CA TRP A 462 -12.19 7.22 -4.71
C TRP A 462 -12.54 8.27 -5.79
N ARG A 463 -13.41 9.23 -5.50
CA ARG A 463 -13.97 10.16 -6.50
C ARG A 463 -13.72 11.62 -6.20
N TYR A 464 -13.77 12.04 -4.94
CA TYR A 464 -13.88 13.46 -4.58
C TYR A 464 -12.68 14.30 -5.07
N LEU A 465 -11.49 13.70 -5.17
CA LEU A 465 -10.27 14.35 -5.66
C LEU A 465 -10.41 14.86 -7.11
N THR A 466 -11.29 14.26 -7.92
CA THR A 466 -11.57 14.70 -9.29
C THR A 466 -11.92 16.18 -9.35
N LYS A 467 -12.63 16.72 -8.34
CA LYS A 467 -13.00 18.15 -8.30
C LYS A 467 -11.80 19.09 -8.20
N LEU A 468 -10.68 18.62 -7.64
CA LEU A 468 -9.47 19.40 -7.42
C LEU A 468 -8.57 19.43 -8.66
N GLU A 469 -8.80 18.53 -9.61
CA GLU A 469 -8.03 18.42 -10.84
C GLU A 469 -8.38 19.52 -11.85
N SER A 470 -7.51 19.69 -12.86
CA SER A 470 -7.80 20.59 -13.97
C SER A 470 -9.03 20.13 -14.75
N VAL A 471 -9.76 21.04 -15.41
CA VAL A 471 -10.93 20.69 -16.25
C VAL A 471 -10.57 19.65 -17.33
N LYS A 472 -9.34 19.67 -17.84
CA LYS A 472 -8.84 18.70 -18.81
C LYS A 472 -8.77 17.30 -18.18
N ASP A 473 -8.19 17.20 -16.99
CA ASP A 473 -7.96 15.93 -16.30
C ASP A 473 -9.27 15.38 -15.71
N GLN A 474 -10.19 16.24 -15.28
CA GLN A 474 -11.59 15.88 -14.98
C GLN A 474 -12.25 15.18 -16.18
N LYS A 475 -12.15 15.76 -17.39
CA LYS A 475 -12.69 15.12 -18.60
C LYS A 475 -11.98 13.81 -18.93
N LEU A 476 -10.68 13.70 -18.67
CA LEU A 476 -9.93 12.47 -18.87
C LEU A 476 -10.40 11.37 -17.92
N TYR A 477 -10.56 11.69 -16.63
CA TYR A 477 -11.11 10.78 -15.63
C TYR A 477 -12.44 10.16 -16.06
N PHE A 478 -13.42 10.96 -16.50
CA PHE A 478 -14.71 10.40 -16.95
C PHE A 478 -14.59 9.56 -18.23
N LYS A 479 -13.65 9.89 -19.12
CA LYS A 479 -13.39 9.09 -20.33
C LYS A 479 -12.75 7.74 -20.00
N GLU A 480 -11.85 7.70 -19.02
CA GLU A 480 -11.25 6.46 -18.52
C GLU A 480 -12.26 5.64 -17.72
N TYR A 481 -13.08 6.28 -16.90
CA TYR A 481 -14.14 5.63 -16.13
C TYR A 481 -15.21 4.99 -17.02
N TRP A 482 -15.51 5.61 -18.17
CA TRP A 482 -16.45 5.10 -19.17
C TRP A 482 -15.75 4.66 -20.47
N ASP A 483 -14.57 4.05 -20.36
CA ASP A 483 -13.75 3.60 -21.50
C ASP A 483 -14.47 2.64 -22.47
N HIS A 484 -15.49 1.93 -21.99
CA HIS A 484 -16.33 1.05 -22.80
C HIS A 484 -17.32 1.80 -23.71
N ILE A 485 -17.44 3.12 -23.58
CA ILE A 485 -18.26 3.98 -24.44
C ILE A 485 -17.37 4.58 -25.52
N ASN A 486 -17.41 3.98 -26.71
CA ASN A 486 -16.65 4.47 -27.86
C ASN A 486 -17.07 5.89 -28.25
N ASN A 487 -16.10 6.71 -28.68
CA ASN A 487 -16.32 8.09 -29.15
C ASN A 487 -17.06 8.97 -28.13
N LEU A 488 -16.83 8.74 -26.84
CA LEU A 488 -17.41 9.52 -25.75
C LEU A 488 -16.84 10.95 -25.73
N ASN A 489 -17.74 11.93 -25.69
CA ASN A 489 -17.42 13.32 -25.46
C ASN A 489 -18.14 13.85 -24.21
N ILE A 490 -17.40 14.61 -23.42
CA ILE A 490 -17.92 15.26 -22.20
C ILE A 490 -18.30 16.70 -22.55
N LEU A 491 -19.60 16.97 -22.55
CA LEU A 491 -20.19 18.26 -22.92
C LEU A 491 -20.09 19.25 -21.77
N SER A 492 -20.52 18.84 -20.57
CA SER A 492 -20.42 19.65 -19.36
C SER A 492 -20.32 18.77 -18.11
N MET A 493 -19.79 19.33 -17.03
CA MET A 493 -19.64 18.69 -15.72
C MET A 493 -19.98 19.69 -14.62
N ASP A 494 -20.64 19.23 -13.57
CA ASP A 494 -20.87 19.95 -12.31
C ASP A 494 -20.54 18.99 -11.16
N LEU A 495 -19.53 19.35 -10.37
CA LEU A 495 -18.92 18.49 -9.34
C LEU A 495 -19.09 19.14 -7.96
N GLU A 496 -19.90 18.50 -7.12
CA GLU A 496 -20.27 19.01 -5.79
C GLU A 496 -19.67 18.10 -4.70
N ASP A 497 -18.99 18.72 -3.73
CA ASP A 497 -18.35 18.04 -2.61
C ASP A 497 -19.00 18.55 -1.33
N ASP A 498 -19.90 17.76 -0.76
CA ASP A 498 -20.61 18.01 0.49
C ASP A 498 -19.91 17.25 1.61
N LYS A 499 -18.91 17.90 2.19
CA LYS A 499 -18.06 17.32 3.24
C LYS A 499 -18.82 17.08 4.54
N ASP A 500 -19.88 17.85 4.79
CA ASP A 500 -20.67 17.73 6.02
C ASP A 500 -21.44 16.42 6.07
N ASN A 501 -21.92 15.97 4.90
CA ASN A 501 -22.62 14.69 4.76
C ASN A 501 -21.75 13.60 4.14
N ILE A 502 -20.46 13.88 3.89
CA ILE A 502 -19.48 12.98 3.25
C ILE A 502 -20.08 12.39 1.96
N LYS A 503 -20.51 13.30 1.08
CA LYS A 503 -21.26 13.00 -0.13
C LYS A 503 -20.64 13.75 -1.31
N TYR A 504 -20.30 13.02 -2.37
CA TYR A 504 -19.75 13.58 -3.58
C TYR A 504 -20.72 13.35 -4.72
N GLN A 505 -21.07 14.41 -5.45
CA GLN A 505 -22.03 14.36 -6.53
C GLN A 505 -21.39 14.80 -7.85
N GLU A 506 -21.49 13.94 -8.85
CA GLU A 506 -20.98 14.14 -10.19
C GLU A 506 -22.17 14.28 -11.15
N LYS A 507 -22.40 15.46 -11.71
CA LYS A 507 -23.39 15.70 -12.77
C LYS A 507 -22.68 15.90 -14.09
N VAL A 508 -22.87 15.00 -15.05
CA VAL A 508 -22.13 15.02 -16.32
C VAL A 508 -23.09 14.90 -17.49
N LYS A 509 -22.95 15.81 -18.47
CA LYS A 509 -23.62 15.71 -19.77
C LYS A 509 -22.65 15.16 -20.80
N ILE A 510 -23.07 14.14 -21.53
CA ILE A 510 -22.23 13.45 -22.51
C ILE A 510 -22.96 13.26 -23.84
N ASN A 511 -22.17 13.07 -24.89
CA ASN A 511 -22.65 12.39 -26.09
C ASN A 511 -21.64 11.33 -26.53
N ALA A 512 -22.13 10.31 -27.23
CA ALA A 512 -21.27 9.27 -27.78
C ALA A 512 -21.84 8.75 -29.10
N ARG A 513 -20.95 8.54 -30.08
CA ARG A 513 -21.31 7.97 -31.39
C ARG A 513 -21.11 6.47 -31.41
N ASN A 514 -21.99 5.75 -32.12
CA ASN A 514 -21.92 4.29 -32.27
C ASN A 514 -21.97 3.55 -30.93
N TYR A 515 -22.73 4.06 -29.97
CA TYR A 515 -22.96 3.38 -28.69
C TYR A 515 -23.84 2.14 -28.90
N ALA A 516 -24.96 2.32 -29.60
CA ALA A 516 -25.76 1.18 -30.06
C ALA A 516 -25.15 0.57 -31.32
N THR A 517 -25.56 -0.65 -31.65
CA THR A 517 -25.15 -1.31 -32.90
C THR A 517 -26.36 -1.46 -33.82
N LYS A 518 -26.26 -0.93 -35.05
CA LYS A 518 -27.25 -1.19 -36.11
C LYS A 518 -27.10 -2.61 -36.64
N ALA A 519 -28.21 -3.31 -36.80
CA ALA A 519 -28.29 -4.63 -37.43
C ALA A 519 -29.53 -4.70 -38.33
N GLY A 520 -29.40 -4.24 -39.58
CA GLY A 520 -30.54 -4.01 -40.47
C GLY A 520 -31.49 -2.95 -39.90
N SER A 521 -32.78 -3.27 -39.81
CA SER A 521 -33.81 -2.41 -39.20
C SER A 521 -33.87 -2.49 -37.66
N ARG A 522 -32.79 -2.95 -37.01
CA ARG A 522 -32.74 -3.13 -35.55
C ARG A 522 -31.62 -2.31 -34.94
N LEU A 523 -31.85 -1.82 -33.72
CA LEU A 523 -30.83 -1.26 -32.83
C LEU A 523 -30.59 -2.21 -31.68
N LEU A 524 -29.33 -2.63 -31.51
CA LEU A 524 -28.89 -3.41 -30.36
C LEU A 524 -28.30 -2.47 -29.31
N VAL A 525 -28.90 -2.42 -28.14
CA VAL A 525 -28.57 -1.46 -27.08
C VAL A 525 -28.25 -2.21 -25.81
N ILE A 526 -27.21 -1.81 -25.08
CA ILE A 526 -26.96 -2.28 -23.72
C ILE A 526 -27.61 -1.27 -22.76
N PRO A 527 -28.64 -1.63 -21.97
CA PRO A 527 -29.33 -0.67 -21.11
C PRO A 527 -28.46 -0.10 -19.99
N ASN A 528 -27.54 -0.91 -19.43
CA ASN A 528 -26.58 -0.43 -18.45
C ASN A 528 -25.49 0.41 -19.14
N VAL A 529 -25.66 1.73 -19.22
CA VAL A 529 -24.71 2.61 -19.92
C VAL A 529 -23.48 2.93 -19.07
N PHE A 530 -23.67 3.24 -17.78
CA PHE A 530 -22.65 3.94 -16.97
C PHE A 530 -22.01 3.13 -15.84
N ASN A 531 -22.58 1.99 -15.43
CA ASN A 531 -22.06 1.22 -14.30
C ASN A 531 -21.88 -0.27 -14.64
N ARG A 532 -20.96 -0.54 -15.56
CA ARG A 532 -20.68 -1.90 -16.05
C ARG A 532 -19.52 -2.52 -15.30
N LEU A 533 -19.72 -3.74 -14.81
CA LEU A 533 -18.58 -4.54 -14.37
C LEU A 533 -17.70 -4.93 -15.57
N ASN A 534 -16.43 -4.51 -15.54
CA ASN A 534 -15.42 -4.86 -16.52
C ASN A 534 -14.35 -5.80 -15.94
N GLY A 535 -13.47 -6.34 -16.80
CA GLY A 535 -12.44 -7.28 -16.40
C GLY A 535 -12.90 -8.74 -16.29
N LYS A 536 -11.98 -9.67 -16.56
CA LYS A 536 -12.18 -11.10 -16.35
C LYS A 536 -11.38 -11.54 -15.12
N MET A 537 -12.01 -12.36 -14.29
CA MET A 537 -11.31 -13.00 -13.19
C MET A 537 -10.58 -14.26 -13.69
N THR A 538 -9.35 -14.44 -13.23
CA THR A 538 -8.48 -15.56 -13.62
C THR A 538 -9.09 -16.89 -13.17
N LYS A 539 -9.02 -17.93 -14.00
CA LYS A 539 -9.41 -19.29 -13.58
C LYS A 539 -8.16 -20.02 -13.09
N TYR A 540 -8.18 -20.47 -11.85
CA TYR A 540 -7.11 -21.30 -11.28
C TYR A 540 -7.53 -22.77 -11.32
N LYS A 541 -6.63 -23.65 -11.76
CA LYS A 541 -6.85 -25.11 -11.67
C LYS A 541 -6.71 -25.61 -10.23
N ASP A 542 -5.82 -25.00 -9.47
CA ASP A 542 -5.45 -25.42 -8.12
C ASP A 542 -5.08 -24.17 -7.30
N ARG A 543 -6.12 -23.49 -6.80
CA ARG A 543 -5.95 -22.29 -5.97
C ARG A 543 -5.36 -22.66 -4.61
N LYS A 544 -4.42 -21.87 -4.09
CA LYS A 544 -3.73 -22.12 -2.81
C LYS A 544 -4.17 -21.21 -1.68
N THR A 545 -4.54 -19.98 -1.98
CA THR A 545 -4.79 -18.92 -1.00
C THR A 545 -6.29 -18.63 -0.81
N PRO A 546 -6.70 -18.14 0.38
CA PRO A 546 -8.06 -17.67 0.60
C PRO A 546 -8.52 -16.62 -0.42
N LEU A 547 -9.83 -16.47 -0.59
CA LEU A 547 -10.42 -15.33 -1.31
C LEU A 547 -10.61 -14.19 -0.31
N VAL A 548 -10.02 -13.03 -0.59
CA VAL A 548 -10.15 -11.81 0.22
C VAL A 548 -10.87 -10.73 -0.58
N ILE A 549 -12.06 -10.35 -0.09
CA ILE A 549 -12.79 -9.16 -0.53
C ILE A 549 -12.57 -8.10 0.55
N SER A 550 -11.66 -7.16 0.30
CA SER A 550 -11.19 -6.23 1.33
C SER A 550 -12.28 -5.26 1.82
N ARG A 551 -13.19 -4.84 0.94
CA ARG A 551 -14.23 -3.84 1.19
C ARG A 551 -15.50 -4.19 0.43
N GLY A 552 -16.62 -4.12 1.13
CA GLY A 552 -17.95 -4.27 0.58
C GLY A 552 -18.55 -2.90 0.22
N TYR A 553 -19.55 -2.92 -0.64
CA TYR A 553 -20.21 -1.72 -1.16
C TYR A 553 -21.62 -2.05 -1.66
N VAL A 554 -22.44 -1.02 -1.84
CA VAL A 554 -23.75 -1.09 -2.50
C VAL A 554 -23.85 -0.06 -3.61
N ASP A 555 -23.89 -0.54 -4.85
CA ASP A 555 -24.09 0.30 -6.02
C ASP A 555 -25.52 0.13 -6.53
N THR A 556 -26.16 1.24 -6.87
CA THR A 556 -27.52 1.28 -7.40
C THR A 556 -27.59 2.19 -8.62
N ASP A 557 -28.38 1.79 -9.61
CA ASP A 557 -28.51 2.53 -10.85
C ASP A 557 -29.99 2.63 -11.27
N GLU A 558 -30.41 3.83 -11.67
CA GLU A 558 -31.75 4.10 -12.22
C GLU A 558 -31.63 4.95 -13.50
N TYR A 559 -31.88 4.35 -14.66
CA TYR A 559 -31.77 5.05 -15.94
C TYR A 559 -33.12 5.15 -16.65
N ILE A 560 -33.46 6.35 -17.11
CA ILE A 560 -34.54 6.62 -18.04
C ILE A 560 -33.96 6.61 -19.45
N ILE A 561 -34.42 5.71 -20.30
CA ILE A 561 -33.93 5.53 -21.67
C ILE A 561 -35.04 5.87 -22.64
N ASN A 562 -34.86 6.96 -23.38
CA ASN A 562 -35.76 7.40 -24.44
C ASN A 562 -35.40 6.65 -25.74
N ILE A 563 -36.37 5.93 -26.27
CA ILE A 563 -36.30 5.19 -27.53
C ILE A 563 -36.43 6.18 -28.70
N PRO A 564 -35.63 6.04 -29.78
CA PRO A 564 -35.71 6.93 -30.93
C PRO A 564 -37.06 6.77 -31.66
N VAL A 565 -37.55 7.86 -32.23
CA VAL A 565 -38.77 7.87 -33.05
C VAL A 565 -38.68 6.79 -34.14
N GLY A 566 -39.78 6.05 -34.34
CA GLY A 566 -39.87 4.96 -35.31
C GLY A 566 -39.25 3.66 -34.82
N TYR A 567 -38.86 3.53 -33.55
CA TYR A 567 -38.42 2.27 -32.95
C TYR A 567 -39.32 1.88 -31.78
N SER A 568 -39.45 0.58 -31.53
CA SER A 568 -40.08 0.06 -30.32
C SER A 568 -39.40 -1.21 -29.82
N ILE A 569 -39.63 -1.53 -28.55
CA ILE A 569 -39.24 -2.80 -27.95
C ILE A 569 -40.39 -3.80 -27.99
N ASN A 570 -40.13 -5.01 -28.49
CA ASN A 570 -41.17 -6.06 -28.57
C ASN A 570 -41.19 -6.97 -27.33
N LYS A 571 -40.01 -7.24 -26.75
CA LYS A 571 -39.87 -8.13 -25.61
C LYS A 571 -38.85 -7.57 -24.63
N LEU A 572 -39.28 -7.39 -23.38
CA LEU A 572 -38.38 -7.04 -22.28
C LEU A 572 -37.58 -8.28 -21.84
N PRO A 573 -36.32 -8.11 -21.43
CA PRO A 573 -35.55 -9.18 -20.81
C PRO A 573 -36.16 -9.54 -19.43
N GLU A 574 -36.00 -10.79 -19.02
CA GLU A 574 -36.36 -11.22 -17.68
C GLU A 574 -35.49 -10.52 -16.62
N VAL A 575 -36.08 -10.27 -15.44
CA VAL A 575 -35.38 -9.77 -14.26
C VAL A 575 -34.31 -10.77 -13.87
N LYS A 576 -33.06 -10.31 -13.73
CA LYS A 576 -31.96 -11.18 -13.29
C LYS A 576 -31.70 -10.93 -11.82
N VAL A 577 -31.69 -12.00 -11.02
CA VAL A 577 -31.31 -11.97 -9.61
C VAL A 577 -30.23 -13.03 -9.40
N PHE A 578 -29.09 -12.61 -8.83
CA PHE A 578 -28.04 -13.51 -8.40
C PHE A 578 -27.73 -13.24 -6.94
N GLU A 579 -27.88 -14.25 -6.09
CA GLU A 579 -27.62 -14.14 -4.66
C GLU A 579 -26.63 -15.23 -4.24
N THR A 580 -25.61 -14.82 -3.50
CA THR A 580 -24.54 -15.68 -2.98
C THR A 580 -24.08 -15.15 -1.63
N VAL A 581 -23.23 -15.90 -0.93
CA VAL A 581 -22.59 -15.41 0.31
C VAL A 581 -21.73 -14.15 0.09
N PHE A 582 -21.29 -13.90 -1.15
CA PHE A 582 -20.46 -12.74 -1.50
C PHE A 582 -21.27 -11.48 -1.77
N GLY A 583 -22.59 -11.59 -1.94
CA GLY A 583 -23.41 -10.45 -2.31
C GLY A 583 -24.63 -10.78 -3.15
N ILE A 584 -25.33 -9.72 -3.54
CA ILE A 584 -26.59 -9.76 -4.28
C ILE A 584 -26.49 -8.85 -5.49
N TYR A 585 -26.91 -9.35 -6.65
CA TYR A 585 -27.10 -8.59 -7.86
C TYR A 585 -28.55 -8.70 -8.32
N LYS A 586 -29.14 -7.56 -8.70
CA LYS A 586 -30.45 -7.50 -9.34
C LYS A 586 -30.40 -6.53 -10.51
N ASN A 587 -31.01 -6.88 -11.64
CA ASN A 587 -31.36 -5.90 -12.67
C ASN A 587 -32.77 -6.13 -13.23
N SER A 588 -33.42 -5.05 -13.65
CA SER A 588 -34.71 -5.06 -14.34
C SER A 588 -34.76 -4.00 -15.43
N LEU A 589 -35.64 -4.23 -16.40
CA LEU A 589 -35.99 -3.25 -17.42
C LEU A 589 -37.51 -3.21 -17.53
N GLU A 590 -38.07 -2.02 -17.34
CA GLU A 590 -39.51 -1.78 -17.30
C GLU A 590 -39.90 -0.80 -18.42
N LYS A 591 -41.06 -1.00 -19.02
CA LYS A 591 -41.62 -0.08 -20.01
C LYS A 591 -42.49 0.94 -19.26
N ILE A 592 -42.10 2.20 -19.26
CA ILE A 592 -42.92 3.29 -18.69
C ILE A 592 -44.03 3.63 -19.68
N ASP A 593 -43.67 3.79 -20.96
CA ASP A 593 -44.57 4.06 -22.07
C ASP A 593 -43.98 3.52 -23.39
N GLU A 594 -44.60 3.80 -24.54
CA GLU A 594 -44.13 3.32 -25.85
C GLU A 594 -42.72 3.80 -26.25
N SER A 595 -42.30 4.95 -25.75
CA SER A 595 -41.03 5.61 -26.05
C SER A 595 -40.02 5.62 -24.90
N THR A 596 -40.39 5.15 -23.71
CA THR A 596 -39.56 5.30 -22.50
C THR A 596 -39.39 4.00 -21.74
N LEU A 597 -38.13 3.66 -21.40
CA LEU A 597 -37.78 2.52 -20.56
C LEU A 597 -37.13 2.97 -19.25
N LYS A 598 -37.41 2.28 -18.14
CA LYS A 598 -36.68 2.39 -16.88
C LYS A 598 -35.76 1.18 -16.71
N TYR A 599 -34.46 1.40 -16.63
CA TYR A 599 -33.48 0.40 -16.22
C TYR A 599 -33.14 0.56 -14.74
N SER A 600 -33.20 -0.53 -13.98
CA SER A 600 -32.84 -0.53 -12.56
C SER A 600 -31.79 -1.60 -12.31
N ARG A 601 -30.74 -1.27 -11.54
CA ARG A 601 -29.69 -2.21 -11.12
C ARG A 601 -29.33 -2.00 -9.66
N THR A 602 -29.02 -3.09 -8.97
CA THR A 602 -28.46 -3.09 -7.62
C THR A 602 -27.37 -4.15 -7.54
N LEU A 603 -26.19 -3.77 -7.04
CA LEU A 603 -25.09 -4.66 -6.74
C LEU A 603 -24.61 -4.40 -5.31
N ARG A 604 -24.82 -5.37 -4.43
CA ARG A 604 -24.21 -5.42 -3.10
C ARG A 604 -23.07 -6.42 -3.11
N ILE A 605 -21.88 -6.01 -2.69
CA ILE A 605 -20.75 -6.89 -2.41
C ILE A 605 -20.48 -6.88 -0.91
N ASN A 606 -20.34 -8.05 -0.32
CA ASN A 606 -19.94 -8.22 1.08
C ASN A 606 -18.42 -8.39 1.15
N ASP A 607 -17.76 -7.65 2.06
CA ASP A 607 -16.36 -7.91 2.41
C ASP A 607 -16.22 -9.21 3.20
N GLY A 608 -15.02 -9.78 3.18
CA GLY A 608 -14.71 -10.97 3.95
C GLY A 608 -13.47 -11.70 3.48
N SER A 609 -13.00 -12.60 4.34
CA SER A 609 -12.03 -13.63 3.99
C SER A 609 -12.76 -14.97 3.92
N TYR A 610 -12.71 -15.60 2.75
CA TYR A 610 -13.39 -16.85 2.44
C TYR A 610 -12.37 -17.95 2.14
N PRO A 611 -12.68 -19.23 2.45
CA PRO A 611 -11.81 -20.35 2.08
C PRO A 611 -11.49 -20.36 0.57
N LYS A 612 -10.33 -20.90 0.20
CA LYS A 612 -9.85 -20.90 -1.20
C LYS A 612 -10.84 -21.56 -2.18
N GLU A 613 -11.61 -22.54 -1.69
CA GLU A 613 -12.63 -23.28 -2.44
C GLU A 613 -13.78 -22.38 -2.92
N LYS A 614 -14.03 -21.27 -2.22
CA LYS A 614 -15.08 -20.30 -2.55
C LYS A 614 -14.72 -19.38 -3.72
N TYR A 615 -13.46 -19.35 -4.15
CA TYR A 615 -13.03 -18.49 -5.24
C TYR A 615 -13.75 -18.78 -6.56
N GLU A 616 -13.93 -20.05 -6.92
CA GLU A 616 -14.59 -20.40 -8.20
C GLU A 616 -16.06 -19.97 -8.22
N GLU A 617 -16.75 -20.09 -7.09
CA GLU A 617 -18.12 -19.59 -6.90
C GLU A 617 -18.18 -18.06 -7.08
N TYR A 618 -17.26 -17.33 -6.44
CA TYR A 618 -17.16 -15.87 -6.60
C TYR A 618 -16.82 -15.47 -8.04
N ARG A 619 -15.89 -16.17 -8.69
CA ARG A 619 -15.52 -15.96 -10.10
C ARG A 619 -16.73 -16.11 -11.01
N GLN A 620 -17.56 -17.13 -10.76
CA GLN A 620 -18.80 -17.36 -11.51
C GLN A 620 -19.85 -16.28 -11.22
N PHE A 621 -20.00 -15.85 -9.96
CA PHE A 621 -20.88 -14.74 -9.58
C PHE A 621 -20.51 -13.45 -10.32
N MET A 622 -19.24 -13.02 -10.26
CA MET A 622 -18.75 -11.85 -10.99
C MET A 622 -18.88 -12.01 -12.52
N SER A 623 -18.71 -13.23 -13.03
CA SER A 623 -18.93 -13.52 -14.45
C SER A 623 -20.40 -13.39 -14.87
N LYS A 624 -21.35 -13.85 -14.04
CA LYS A 624 -22.79 -13.71 -14.28
C LYS A 624 -23.19 -12.23 -14.29
N ILE A 625 -22.70 -11.45 -13.32
CA ILE A 625 -22.90 -9.99 -13.25
C ILE A 625 -22.39 -9.31 -14.52
N ARG A 626 -21.13 -9.54 -14.89
CA ARG A 626 -20.54 -8.95 -16.12
C ARG A 626 -21.36 -9.27 -17.37
N ASN A 627 -21.85 -10.50 -17.51
CA ASN A 627 -22.67 -10.90 -18.65
C ASN A 627 -24.07 -10.23 -18.60
N ALA A 628 -24.64 -10.07 -17.41
CA ALA A 628 -25.90 -9.36 -17.21
C ALA A 628 -25.76 -7.86 -17.54
N ASP A 629 -24.70 -7.20 -17.08
CA ASP A 629 -24.40 -5.79 -17.37
C ASP A 629 -24.15 -5.53 -18.87
N LYS A 630 -23.70 -6.54 -19.63
CA LYS A 630 -23.45 -6.47 -21.08
C LYS A 630 -24.61 -7.01 -21.94
N SER A 631 -25.73 -7.37 -21.30
CA SER A 631 -26.89 -7.90 -22.02
C SER A 631 -27.51 -6.84 -22.92
N LYS A 632 -27.79 -7.21 -24.16
CA LYS A 632 -28.38 -6.33 -25.17
C LYS A 632 -29.90 -6.50 -25.22
N ILE A 633 -30.60 -5.40 -25.41
CA ILE A 633 -31.99 -5.37 -25.89
C ILE A 633 -32.02 -5.07 -27.39
N VAL A 634 -33.13 -5.41 -28.02
CA VAL A 634 -33.37 -5.19 -29.44
C VAL A 634 -34.54 -4.22 -29.60
N LEU A 635 -34.27 -3.05 -30.17
CA LEU A 635 -35.28 -2.12 -30.64
C LEU A 635 -35.50 -2.36 -32.14
N LYS A 636 -36.74 -2.53 -32.57
CA LYS A 636 -37.10 -2.79 -33.96
C LYS A 636 -37.68 -1.51 -34.56
N GLN A 637 -37.25 -1.15 -35.75
CA GLN A 637 -37.88 -0.09 -36.53
C GLN A 637 -39.31 -0.52 -36.87
N GLN A 638 -40.28 0.35 -36.58
CA GLN A 638 -41.70 0.12 -36.83
C GLN A 638 -42.04 0.16 -38.32
#